data_AF-A0AA88XSH3-F1
#
_entry.id   AF-A0AA88XSH3-F1
#
_cell.length_a   1.000
_cell.length_b   1.000
_cell.length_c   1.000
_cell.angle_alpha   90.00
_cell.angle_beta   90.00
_cell.angle_gamma   90.00
#
_symmetry.space_group_name_H-M   'P 1'
#
loop_
_entity.id
_entity.type
_entity.pdbx_description
1 polymer ?
#
loop_
_entity_poly.entity_id
_entity_poly.type
_entity_poly.pdbx_seq_one_letter_code
_entity_poly.pdbx_strand_id
1 'polypeptide(L)'
;MPRRRNSSDDENSSPKRRRYNFRRTPFRVRLSARLAANVEGRKPVVSDEDFLEKNKVLKVSKKPGKALNLKKLIHPKCNRYDHNTSDYVHPDIILRRGQPFGLVLIFDRDVSKEHDEIVLQFAYGDRSLESKGTLIRLKLDLKSEKKVTSLRKWSVIVEKVDGPMVRCQVTASPKCSIGRYRLFTDTKIVGSETEDGRVITEYNDRGIIFLFNAWCPDDVVYLENEDKREEYVMNDSGLVYQSGGLWGPRPKQWNFEQFSNPVLDVTLSLLEQGGLGPSAMASPVYITRKLSAVANSMDDDGILEGRWSEPYHKNSTKPWFWSSSLDIIKQFDEQKKPVQYGQCWVFSALITTLCRALGIPTRSVTNFSSAHDTDMSMTIDEHFDCEGECLEELNDSVWNFHVWNESWFKRLDLPAGYDGWQAFDATPQEASEGVMQCGPAPLRAIKDGHVYLNYEVGFIFAEVNGDRVTWQHDENGDMHVSEIREKSVGRDISTKAVGSNAREDITLQYKYPEGSPEERQVVEFVNRFSEDKDKRNIYGQDTTKAFSLDIKTPNDTLIGDDFVVEATVKNVSNAMAKAKVKVTLYHAYYTGVASKRVLTKPYDLELKANEEKTLKVEVPGSIYIPGMHPEGDFIVYVSAINKEFGGLQSAYDSFSLKKPSLELEVEGDVFAYKESKVTIRFVNTTCLTLTNAGLKVSAGKLTIDRESITIKKDIKPKQEVKEVITIKPEKIRRRRARRIIIVTMKSDQVDGIEGYKEIHVQKRTSPEEHDSSDSDEDQCS
;
A
#
# COMPACT_ATOMS: atom_id res chain seq x y z
N MET A 1 -1.56 8.09 -62.40
CA MET A 1 -2.17 9.36 -61.95
C MET A 1 -2.30 9.35 -60.42
N PRO A 2 -1.53 10.16 -59.69
CA PRO A 2 -1.77 10.42 -58.28
C PRO A 2 -2.59 11.71 -58.10
N ARG A 3 -3.60 11.68 -57.22
CA ARG A 3 -4.35 12.88 -56.83
C ARG A 3 -3.53 13.69 -55.82
N ARG A 4 -3.34 14.98 -56.15
CA ARG A 4 -2.68 16.04 -55.39
C ARG A 4 -3.24 16.17 -53.96
N ARG A 5 -2.35 16.31 -52.98
CA ARG A 5 -2.60 17.04 -51.72
C ARG A 5 -1.88 18.39 -51.83
N ASN A 6 -2.63 19.48 -51.69
CA ASN A 6 -2.08 20.80 -51.41
C ASN A 6 -2.30 21.13 -49.93
N SER A 7 -1.28 21.80 -49.42
CA SER A 7 -0.98 22.35 -48.10
C SER A 7 -2.03 23.22 -47.44
N SER A 8 -2.02 23.28 -46.11
CA SER A 8 -1.83 24.53 -45.37
C SER A 8 -1.57 24.25 -43.88
N ASP A 9 -0.68 25.07 -43.35
CA ASP A 9 -0.14 25.12 -42.01
C ASP A 9 -1.21 25.38 -40.93
N ASP A 10 -1.02 24.77 -39.75
CA ASP A 10 -1.46 25.31 -38.46
C ASP A 10 -0.64 24.64 -37.34
N GLU A 11 0.65 24.98 -37.30
CA GLU A 11 1.50 24.83 -36.11
C GLU A 11 1.16 25.92 -35.09
N ASN A 12 0.10 25.73 -34.31
CA ASN A 12 -0.01 26.22 -32.92
C ASN A 12 -1.35 25.80 -32.32
N SER A 13 -1.45 24.57 -31.83
CA SER A 13 -2.49 24.22 -30.88
C SER A 13 -1.86 23.72 -29.59
N SER A 14 -1.90 24.57 -28.57
CA SER A 14 -1.68 24.18 -27.17
C SER A 14 -2.43 22.88 -26.85
N PRO A 15 -1.86 21.94 -26.06
CA PRO A 15 -2.47 20.64 -25.84
C PRO A 15 -3.89 20.82 -25.31
N LYS A 16 -4.89 20.34 -26.06
CA LYS A 16 -6.27 20.24 -25.57
C LYS A 16 -6.24 19.30 -24.36
N ARG A 17 -6.32 19.89 -23.16
CA ARG A 17 -6.40 19.17 -21.88
C ARG A 17 -7.48 18.09 -21.99
N ARG A 18 -7.09 16.83 -21.80
CA ARG A 18 -8.02 15.71 -21.66
C ARG A 18 -8.98 16.05 -20.53
N ARG A 19 -10.23 16.36 -20.86
CA ARG A 19 -11.33 16.25 -19.90
C ARG A 19 -11.27 14.80 -19.40
N TYR A 20 -11.08 14.59 -18.11
CA TYR A 20 -11.42 13.32 -17.47
C TYR A 20 -12.95 13.16 -17.51
N ASN A 21 -13.52 13.02 -18.71
CA ASN A 21 -14.86 12.48 -18.89
C ASN A 21 -14.73 10.96 -18.77
N PHE A 22 -14.57 10.47 -17.55
CA PHE A 22 -14.80 9.07 -17.23
C PHE A 22 -16.32 8.80 -17.31
N ARG A 23 -16.86 8.81 -18.53
CA ARG A 23 -18.16 8.18 -18.81
C ARG A 23 -17.95 6.69 -19.07
N ARG A 24 -17.38 5.96 -18.10
CA ARG A 24 -17.86 4.59 -17.87
C ARG A 24 -19.25 4.76 -17.27
N THR A 25 -20.25 4.05 -17.79
CA THR A 25 -21.64 4.15 -17.33
C THR A 25 -21.66 4.18 -15.80
N PRO A 26 -22.24 5.22 -15.14
CA PRO A 26 -22.16 5.34 -13.69
C PRO A 26 -22.54 4.00 -13.05
N PHE A 27 -21.78 3.55 -12.04
CA PHE A 27 -21.99 2.26 -11.36
C PHE A 27 -23.49 2.00 -11.05
N ARG A 28 -24.22 3.06 -10.72
CA ARG A 28 -25.67 3.04 -10.49
C ARG A 28 -26.52 2.68 -11.70
N VAL A 29 -26.14 3.07 -12.92
CA VAL A 29 -26.84 2.66 -14.15
C VAL A 29 -26.67 1.16 -14.38
N ARG A 30 -25.49 0.61 -14.07
CA ARG A 30 -25.27 -0.85 -14.07
C ARG A 30 -26.09 -1.55 -12.98
N LEU A 31 -26.14 -0.99 -11.77
CA LEU A 31 -26.91 -1.53 -10.65
C LEU A 31 -28.43 -1.44 -10.89
N SER A 32 -28.93 -0.34 -11.45
CA SER A 32 -30.35 -0.18 -11.81
C SER A 32 -30.76 -1.09 -12.96
N ALA A 33 -29.86 -1.33 -13.92
CA ALA A 33 -30.07 -2.32 -14.97
C ALA A 33 -30.13 -3.75 -14.39
N ARG A 34 -29.26 -4.07 -13.42
CA ARG A 34 -29.25 -5.36 -12.71
C ARG A 34 -30.46 -5.56 -11.79
N LEU A 35 -31.01 -4.50 -11.19
CA LEU A 35 -32.15 -4.56 -10.25
C LEU A 35 -33.53 -4.52 -10.93
N ALA A 36 -33.59 -4.74 -12.25
CA ALA A 36 -34.78 -4.66 -13.09
C ALA A 36 -35.48 -3.29 -13.00
N ALA A 37 -34.98 -2.33 -13.79
CA ALA A 37 -35.68 -1.06 -14.00
C ALA A 37 -37.12 -1.33 -14.50
N ASN A 38 -38.11 -0.67 -13.88
CA ASN A 38 -39.54 -0.74 -14.21
C ASN A 38 -40.31 -1.99 -13.74
N VAL A 39 -39.93 -2.61 -12.63
CA VAL A 39 -40.82 -3.57 -11.93
C VAL A 39 -41.91 -2.82 -11.17
N GLU A 40 -43.17 -3.18 -11.43
CA GLU A 40 -44.35 -2.66 -10.74
C GLU A 40 -44.22 -2.88 -9.21
N GLY A 41 -44.49 -1.84 -8.42
CA GLY A 41 -44.31 -1.86 -6.95
C GLY A 41 -42.96 -1.36 -6.42
N ARG A 42 -41.98 -1.05 -7.29
CA ARG A 42 -40.73 -0.34 -6.90
C ARG A 42 -40.80 1.13 -7.29
N LYS A 43 -40.20 2.02 -6.48
CA LYS A 43 -40.05 3.44 -6.86
C LYS A 43 -39.24 3.53 -8.15
N PRO A 44 -39.70 4.28 -9.16
CA PRO A 44 -38.96 4.44 -10.41
C PRO A 44 -37.61 5.10 -10.14
N VAL A 45 -36.54 4.51 -10.67
CA VAL A 45 -35.19 5.07 -10.59
C VAL A 45 -35.09 6.17 -11.64
N VAL A 46 -35.00 7.41 -11.17
CA VAL A 46 -34.78 8.61 -12.01
C VAL A 46 -33.30 8.65 -12.42
N SER A 47 -32.95 9.11 -13.63
CA SER A 47 -31.56 9.30 -14.06
C SER A 47 -30.84 10.38 -13.24
N ASP A 48 -29.50 10.44 -13.31
CA ASP A 48 -28.74 11.50 -12.63
C ASP A 48 -29.04 12.87 -13.26
N GLU A 49 -29.19 12.93 -14.59
CA GLU A 49 -29.61 14.16 -15.29
C GLU A 49 -30.99 14.64 -14.83
N ASP A 50 -32.00 13.77 -14.82
CA ASP A 50 -33.36 14.12 -14.39
C ASP A 50 -33.40 14.52 -12.91
N PHE A 51 -32.56 13.89 -12.08
CA PHE A 51 -32.44 14.25 -10.66
C PHE A 51 -31.89 15.68 -10.53
N LEU A 52 -30.84 16.01 -11.27
CA LEU A 52 -30.25 17.35 -11.28
C LEU A 52 -31.22 18.40 -11.81
N GLU A 53 -31.99 18.10 -12.88
CA GLU A 53 -33.01 19.00 -13.40
C GLU A 53 -34.13 19.29 -12.39
N LYS A 54 -34.52 18.27 -11.61
CA LYS A 54 -35.52 18.40 -10.53
C LYS A 54 -34.96 19.08 -9.28
N ASN A 55 -33.64 19.12 -9.09
CA ASN A 55 -32.99 19.76 -7.96
C ASN A 55 -32.92 21.28 -8.13
N LYS A 56 -33.98 21.97 -7.71
CA LYS A 56 -34.08 23.44 -7.77
C LYS A 56 -33.00 24.18 -6.96
N VAL A 57 -32.34 23.52 -6.01
CA VAL A 57 -31.35 24.15 -5.11
C VAL A 57 -29.99 24.33 -5.78
N LEU A 58 -29.68 23.51 -6.79
CA LEU A 58 -28.42 23.56 -7.55
C LEU A 58 -28.61 24.02 -9.00
N LYS A 59 -29.81 24.48 -9.35
CA LYS A 59 -30.14 24.88 -10.72
C LYS A 59 -29.50 26.24 -11.04
N VAL A 60 -28.40 26.21 -11.77
CA VAL A 60 -27.65 27.41 -12.19
C VAL A 60 -28.53 28.33 -13.04
N SER A 61 -28.53 29.62 -12.70
CA SER A 61 -29.30 30.65 -13.41
C SER A 61 -28.74 30.87 -14.82
N LYS A 62 -29.59 30.80 -15.84
CA LYS A 62 -29.20 30.98 -17.26
C LYS A 62 -29.12 32.45 -17.71
N LYS A 63 -29.70 33.37 -16.94
CA LYS A 63 -29.72 34.82 -17.20
C LYS A 63 -29.26 35.57 -15.95
N PRO A 64 -28.56 36.70 -16.09
CA PRO A 64 -28.24 37.55 -14.95
C PRO A 64 -29.54 38.06 -14.30
N GLY A 65 -29.70 37.82 -13.00
CA GLY A 65 -30.79 38.35 -12.19
C GLY A 65 -30.42 39.69 -11.54
N LYS A 66 -31.33 40.25 -10.74
CA LYS A 66 -31.10 41.47 -9.95
C LYS A 66 -30.31 41.20 -8.65
N ALA A 67 -30.30 39.96 -8.18
CA ALA A 67 -29.46 39.53 -7.06
C ALA A 67 -27.96 39.54 -7.43
N LEU A 68 -27.10 39.47 -6.42
CA LEU A 68 -25.63 39.47 -6.59
C LEU A 68 -25.17 38.34 -7.51
N ASN A 69 -24.41 38.65 -8.55
CA ASN A 69 -23.79 37.66 -9.44
C ASN A 69 -22.32 37.49 -9.07
N LEU A 70 -21.89 36.26 -8.75
CA LEU A 70 -20.49 35.98 -8.44
C LEU A 70 -19.63 36.16 -9.71
N LYS A 71 -18.69 37.12 -9.67
CA LYS A 71 -17.75 37.37 -10.77
C LYS A 71 -16.47 36.56 -10.62
N LYS A 72 -15.95 36.47 -9.39
CA LYS A 72 -14.71 35.77 -9.09
C LYS A 72 -14.76 35.20 -7.69
N LEU A 73 -14.17 34.02 -7.53
CA LEU A 73 -13.91 33.42 -6.23
C LEU A 73 -12.43 33.04 -6.17
N ILE A 74 -11.78 33.51 -5.11
CA ILE A 74 -10.34 33.40 -4.90
C ILE A 74 -10.11 32.61 -3.62
N HIS A 75 -9.22 31.62 -3.73
CA HIS A 75 -8.66 30.91 -2.58
C HIS A 75 -7.28 31.52 -2.29
N PRO A 76 -7.01 32.01 -1.07
CA PRO A 76 -5.67 32.42 -0.67
C PRO A 76 -4.63 31.31 -0.89
N LYS A 77 -3.42 31.68 -1.30
CA LYS A 77 -2.32 30.71 -1.52
C LYS A 77 -1.93 29.98 -0.23
N CYS A 78 -2.03 30.66 0.92
CA CYS A 78 -1.75 30.08 2.24
C CYS A 78 -2.63 28.87 2.57
N ASN A 79 -3.85 28.76 2.02
CA ASN A 79 -4.75 27.63 2.29
C ASN A 79 -4.06 26.27 2.07
N ARG A 80 -3.26 26.09 1.01
CA ARG A 80 -2.58 24.81 0.78
C ARG A 80 -1.38 24.59 1.69
N TYR A 81 -0.75 25.68 2.10
CA TYR A 81 0.36 25.66 3.05
C TYR A 81 -0.15 25.25 4.43
N ASP A 82 -1.16 25.94 4.95
CA ASP A 82 -1.74 25.70 6.27
C ASP A 82 -2.36 24.30 6.40
N HIS A 83 -2.92 23.78 5.30
CA HIS A 83 -3.52 22.44 5.28
C HIS A 83 -2.52 21.32 4.97
N ASN A 84 -1.21 21.58 4.84
CA ASN A 84 -0.21 20.57 4.46
C ASN A 84 -0.57 19.84 3.16
N THR A 85 -1.00 20.60 2.14
CA THR A 85 -1.35 20.09 0.80
C THR A 85 -0.60 20.82 -0.32
N SER A 86 0.36 21.67 0.00
CA SER A 86 1.19 22.39 -0.98
C SER A 86 1.99 21.46 -1.90
N ASP A 87 2.39 20.29 -1.42
CA ASP A 87 3.26 19.37 -2.17
C ASP A 87 2.54 18.63 -3.31
N TYR A 88 1.20 18.58 -3.32
CA TYR A 88 0.45 17.96 -4.42
C TYR A 88 0.64 18.75 -5.72
N VAL A 89 1.13 18.08 -6.77
CA VAL A 89 1.22 18.61 -8.12
C VAL A 89 -0.15 18.48 -8.77
N HIS A 90 -1.05 19.39 -8.40
CA HIS A 90 -2.45 19.35 -8.78
C HIS A 90 -3.01 20.76 -8.97
N PRO A 91 -3.82 21.01 -10.02
CA PRO A 91 -4.31 22.35 -10.33
C PRO A 91 -5.47 22.79 -9.42
N ASP A 92 -6.18 21.87 -8.81
CA ASP A 92 -7.33 22.20 -7.96
C ASP A 92 -6.91 22.45 -6.52
N ILE A 93 -7.75 23.19 -5.79
CA ILE A 93 -7.54 23.44 -4.37
C ILE A 93 -7.82 22.15 -3.59
N ILE A 94 -6.82 21.71 -2.82
CA ILE A 94 -6.88 20.51 -1.98
C ILE A 94 -6.75 20.97 -0.55
N LEU A 95 -7.71 20.60 0.29
CA LEU A 95 -7.81 20.97 1.69
C LEU A 95 -8.03 19.72 2.54
N ARG A 96 -7.78 19.84 3.83
CA ARG A 96 -8.08 18.79 4.82
C ARG A 96 -9.31 19.17 5.64
N ARG A 97 -10.20 18.22 5.88
CA ARG A 97 -11.44 18.44 6.63
C ARG A 97 -11.16 18.85 8.09
N GLY A 98 -12.13 19.48 8.76
CA GLY A 98 -11.98 19.89 10.17
C GLY A 98 -11.06 21.08 10.41
N GLN A 99 -10.49 21.69 9.36
CA GLN A 99 -9.60 22.85 9.47
C GLN A 99 -10.18 24.05 8.70
N PRO A 100 -10.10 25.27 9.25
CA PRO A 100 -10.59 26.48 8.59
C PRO A 100 -9.73 26.89 7.39
N PHE A 101 -10.37 27.41 6.33
CA PHE A 101 -9.70 27.97 5.15
C PHE A 101 -10.37 29.26 4.67
N GLY A 102 -9.60 30.16 4.08
CA GLY A 102 -10.10 31.44 3.57
C GLY A 102 -10.75 31.33 2.19
N LEU A 103 -11.79 32.14 1.97
CA LEU A 103 -12.46 32.37 0.69
C LEU A 103 -12.71 33.86 0.49
N VAL A 104 -12.43 34.35 -0.72
CA VAL A 104 -12.78 35.71 -1.13
C VAL A 104 -13.74 35.65 -2.30
N LEU A 105 -14.96 36.14 -2.08
CA LEU A 105 -16.03 36.24 -3.06
C LEU A 105 -16.04 37.67 -3.61
N ILE A 106 -16.07 37.83 -4.93
CA ILE A 106 -16.18 39.13 -5.59
C ILE A 106 -17.42 39.11 -6.47
N PHE A 107 -18.36 40.01 -6.17
CA PHE A 107 -19.63 40.15 -6.87
C PHE A 107 -19.59 41.25 -7.93
N ASP A 108 -20.69 41.39 -8.66
CA ASP A 108 -20.86 42.35 -9.75
C ASP A 108 -21.24 43.76 -9.30
N ARG A 109 -21.68 43.91 -8.06
CA ARG A 109 -21.98 45.19 -7.39
C ARG A 109 -21.64 45.11 -5.90
N ASP A 110 -21.71 46.25 -5.24
CA ASP A 110 -21.54 46.35 -3.79
C ASP A 110 -22.56 45.49 -3.05
N VAL A 111 -22.08 44.84 -1.99
CA VAL A 111 -22.88 43.95 -1.14
C VAL A 111 -23.60 44.77 -0.09
N SER A 112 -24.93 44.77 -0.14
CA SER A 112 -25.77 45.37 0.88
C SER A 112 -25.97 44.40 2.03
N LYS A 113 -25.46 44.74 3.22
CA LYS A 113 -25.67 43.95 4.44
C LYS A 113 -27.14 43.83 4.85
N GLU A 114 -28.00 44.73 4.36
CA GLU A 114 -29.43 44.75 4.69
C GLU A 114 -30.30 44.05 3.66
N HIS A 115 -29.95 44.20 2.37
CA HIS A 115 -30.80 43.74 1.27
C HIS A 115 -30.32 42.49 0.57
N ASP A 116 -29.08 42.04 0.81
CA ASP A 116 -28.53 40.84 0.19
C ASP A 116 -28.42 39.66 1.18
N GLU A 117 -28.81 38.49 0.71
CA GLU A 117 -28.54 37.20 1.36
C GLU A 117 -27.59 36.40 0.47
N ILE A 118 -26.54 35.84 1.06
CA ILE A 118 -25.57 34.99 0.38
C ILE A 118 -25.50 33.64 1.11
N VAL A 119 -25.65 32.56 0.35
CA VAL A 119 -25.50 31.18 0.83
C VAL A 119 -24.44 30.47 -0.01
N LEU A 120 -23.36 30.00 0.63
CA LEU A 120 -22.41 29.08 0.02
C LEU A 120 -22.99 27.67 0.04
N GLN A 121 -22.92 26.95 -1.08
CA GLN A 121 -23.36 25.57 -1.15
C GLN A 121 -22.24 24.64 -1.62
N PHE A 122 -21.94 23.62 -0.81
CA PHE A 122 -20.96 22.58 -1.14
C PHE A 122 -21.72 21.30 -1.48
N ALA A 123 -21.62 20.86 -2.73
CA ALA A 123 -22.33 19.72 -3.27
C ALA A 123 -21.34 18.56 -3.53
N TYR A 124 -21.54 17.46 -2.82
CA TYR A 124 -20.78 16.21 -2.95
C TYR A 124 -21.53 15.18 -3.79
N GLY A 125 -20.83 14.58 -4.75
CA GLY A 125 -21.39 13.61 -5.70
C GLY A 125 -22.47 14.18 -6.63
N ASP A 126 -23.07 13.29 -7.42
CA ASP A 126 -24.06 13.67 -8.44
C ASP A 126 -25.48 13.86 -7.88
N ARG A 127 -25.79 13.22 -6.73
CA ARG A 127 -27.09 13.31 -6.05
C ARG A 127 -27.00 13.98 -4.68
N SER A 128 -26.49 15.20 -4.67
CA SER A 128 -26.33 15.98 -3.43
C SER A 128 -27.67 16.37 -2.82
N LEU A 129 -27.86 16.08 -1.52
CA LEU A 129 -29.07 16.35 -0.75
C LEU A 129 -28.73 16.83 0.66
N GLU A 130 -29.45 17.84 1.15
CA GLU A 130 -29.27 18.36 2.52
C GLU A 130 -29.60 17.28 3.56
N SER A 131 -30.68 16.52 3.33
CA SER A 131 -31.12 15.43 4.21
C SER A 131 -30.14 14.26 4.32
N LYS A 132 -29.14 14.20 3.44
CA LYS A 132 -28.08 13.18 3.44
C LYS A 132 -26.70 13.76 3.79
N GLY A 133 -26.62 15.06 4.10
CA GLY A 133 -25.35 15.72 4.39
C GLY A 133 -24.39 15.82 3.19
N THR A 134 -24.88 15.57 1.97
CA THR A 134 -24.09 15.67 0.74
C THR A 134 -24.31 16.99 0.00
N LEU A 135 -25.27 17.80 0.44
CA LEU A 135 -25.40 19.22 0.09
C LEU A 135 -25.32 20.03 1.38
N ILE A 136 -24.28 20.83 1.54
CA ILE A 136 -24.07 21.69 2.71
C ILE A 136 -24.40 23.12 2.29
N ARG A 137 -25.23 23.82 3.07
CA ARG A 137 -25.61 25.21 2.80
C ARG A 137 -25.23 26.08 3.99
N LEU A 138 -24.35 27.04 3.75
CA LEU A 138 -23.80 27.95 4.74
C LEU A 138 -24.25 29.36 4.41
N LYS A 139 -25.26 29.85 5.14
CA LYS A 139 -25.71 31.24 5.05
C LYS A 139 -24.69 32.15 5.71
N LEU A 140 -24.25 33.18 4.99
CA LEU A 140 -23.30 34.17 5.51
C LEU A 140 -24.03 35.19 6.38
N ASP A 141 -23.54 35.41 7.59
CA ASP A 141 -23.96 36.54 8.42
C ASP A 141 -23.17 37.78 8.01
N LEU A 142 -23.79 38.64 7.19
CA LEU A 142 -23.15 39.88 6.71
C LEU A 142 -23.12 40.99 7.75
N LYS A 143 -23.86 40.82 8.87
CA LYS A 143 -24.07 41.87 9.88
C LYS A 143 -23.24 41.68 11.14
N SER A 144 -22.83 40.45 11.47
CA SER A 144 -22.00 40.21 12.65
C SER A 144 -20.69 39.50 12.33
N GLU A 145 -19.61 40.02 12.92
CA GLU A 145 -18.26 39.43 12.88
C GLU A 145 -18.10 38.35 13.97
N LYS A 146 -19.19 37.65 14.33
CA LYS A 146 -19.15 36.70 15.45
C LYS A 146 -18.33 35.45 15.10
N LYS A 147 -17.35 35.15 15.94
CA LYS A 147 -16.60 33.88 15.97
C LYS A 147 -17.54 32.75 16.40
N VAL A 148 -17.93 31.86 15.48
CA VAL A 148 -18.64 30.63 15.84
C VAL A 148 -17.67 29.67 16.52
N THR A 149 -18.04 29.18 17.71
CA THR A 149 -17.24 28.34 18.62
C THR A 149 -17.40 26.82 18.41
N SER A 150 -18.16 26.39 17.40
CA SER A 150 -18.40 24.97 17.12
C SER A 150 -17.48 24.46 16.00
N LEU A 151 -16.27 24.03 16.35
CA LEU A 151 -15.28 23.43 15.44
C LEU A 151 -15.70 22.07 14.83
N ARG A 152 -16.83 21.49 15.29
CA ARG A 152 -17.25 20.11 14.97
C ARG A 152 -18.27 19.97 13.83
N LYS A 153 -18.67 21.08 13.19
CA LYS A 153 -19.66 21.09 12.09
C LYS A 153 -19.18 22.04 10.99
N TRP A 154 -19.79 21.91 9.81
CA TRP A 154 -19.59 22.90 8.76
C TRP A 154 -20.00 24.29 9.25
N SER A 155 -19.13 25.27 9.07
CA SER A 155 -19.36 26.66 9.50
C SER A 155 -18.71 27.65 8.55
N VAL A 156 -19.22 28.88 8.56
CA VAL A 156 -18.66 30.02 7.84
C VAL A 156 -18.66 31.23 8.77
N ILE A 157 -17.58 32.00 8.73
CA ILE A 157 -17.43 33.26 9.45
C ILE A 157 -17.11 34.32 8.40
N VAL A 158 -17.87 35.41 8.37
CA VAL A 158 -17.57 36.56 7.50
C VAL A 158 -16.54 37.43 8.23
N GLU A 159 -15.37 37.59 7.62
CA GLU A 159 -14.26 38.38 8.18
C GLU A 159 -14.37 39.85 7.75
N LYS A 160 -14.74 40.09 6.49
CA LYS A 160 -14.84 41.46 5.94
C LYS A 160 -15.84 41.52 4.80
N VAL A 161 -16.62 42.60 4.76
CA VAL A 161 -17.42 43.01 3.60
C VAL A 161 -16.93 44.40 3.19
N ASP A 162 -16.47 44.54 1.95
CA ASP A 162 -15.81 45.75 1.43
C ASP A 162 -16.19 45.96 -0.04
N GLY A 163 -17.11 46.90 -0.29
CA GLY A 163 -17.73 47.11 -1.60
C GLY A 163 -18.30 45.80 -2.18
N PRO A 164 -17.82 45.30 -3.34
CA PRO A 164 -18.29 44.07 -3.96
C PRO A 164 -17.64 42.80 -3.37
N MET A 165 -16.70 42.95 -2.43
CA MET A 165 -15.89 41.84 -1.90
C MET A 165 -16.44 41.35 -0.56
N VAL A 166 -16.54 40.04 -0.42
CA VAL A 166 -16.79 39.35 0.85
C VAL A 166 -15.65 38.39 1.14
N ARG A 167 -14.91 38.62 2.21
CA ARG A 167 -13.91 37.69 2.75
C ARG A 167 -14.55 36.88 3.86
N CYS A 168 -14.43 35.56 3.79
CA CYS A 168 -14.95 34.65 4.80
C CYS A 168 -14.00 33.48 5.04
N GLN A 169 -14.07 32.93 6.24
CA GLN A 169 -13.39 31.72 6.64
C GLN A 169 -14.41 30.58 6.75
N VAL A 170 -14.17 29.49 6.03
CA VAL A 170 -15.04 28.30 6.05
C VAL A 170 -14.32 27.18 6.79
N THR A 171 -15.03 26.46 7.65
CA THR A 171 -14.51 25.22 8.27
C THR A 171 -15.36 24.05 7.79
N ALA A 172 -14.73 23.09 7.12
CA ALA A 172 -15.38 21.83 6.77
C ALA A 172 -15.54 20.95 8.01
N SER A 173 -16.65 20.21 8.13
CA SER A 173 -16.82 19.26 9.24
C SER A 173 -15.68 18.23 9.25
N PRO A 174 -15.09 17.88 10.40
CA PRO A 174 -14.10 16.79 10.50
C PRO A 174 -14.68 15.41 10.17
N LYS A 175 -16.01 15.31 9.97
CA LYS A 175 -16.73 14.09 9.60
C LYS A 175 -17.27 14.12 8.17
N CYS A 176 -16.92 15.13 7.36
CA CYS A 176 -17.40 15.17 5.98
C CYS A 176 -16.75 14.07 5.14
N SER A 177 -17.44 13.65 4.08
CA SER A 177 -16.89 12.76 3.07
C SER A 177 -15.67 13.40 2.41
N ILE A 178 -14.63 12.61 2.13
CA ILE A 178 -13.49 13.07 1.34
C ILE A 178 -13.80 12.97 -0.15
N GLY A 179 -13.07 13.73 -0.97
CA GLY A 179 -13.24 13.80 -2.41
C GLY A 179 -13.67 15.19 -2.88
N ARG A 180 -14.17 15.26 -4.12
CA ARG A 180 -14.44 16.52 -4.82
C ARG A 180 -15.82 17.08 -4.50
N TYR A 181 -15.86 18.35 -4.10
CA TYR A 181 -17.07 19.12 -3.85
C TYR A 181 -17.20 20.22 -4.90
N ARG A 182 -18.38 20.29 -5.53
CA ARG A 182 -18.76 21.43 -6.36
C ARG A 182 -19.23 22.57 -5.47
N LEU A 183 -18.84 23.79 -5.79
CA LEU A 183 -19.14 24.97 -4.99
C LEU A 183 -20.12 25.86 -5.75
N PHE A 184 -21.21 26.24 -5.08
CA PHE A 184 -22.21 27.15 -5.60
C PHE A 184 -22.39 28.34 -4.68
N THR A 185 -22.85 29.44 -5.25
CA THR A 185 -23.37 30.61 -4.52
C THR A 185 -24.85 30.75 -4.84
N ASP A 186 -25.68 30.85 -3.80
CA ASP A 186 -27.11 31.13 -3.89
C ASP A 186 -27.36 32.48 -3.23
N THR A 187 -27.59 33.48 -4.07
CA THR A 187 -27.77 34.88 -3.66
C THR A 187 -29.23 35.28 -3.84
N LYS A 188 -29.75 36.09 -2.91
CA LYS A 188 -31.13 36.56 -2.93
C LYS A 188 -31.23 38.00 -2.47
N ILE A 189 -32.20 38.73 -3.01
CA ILE A 189 -32.63 40.02 -2.46
C ILE A 189 -33.65 39.75 -1.36
N VAL A 190 -33.40 40.27 -0.16
CA VAL A 190 -34.29 40.15 0.99
C VAL A 190 -35.64 40.79 0.68
N GLY A 191 -36.73 40.04 0.85
CA GLY A 191 -38.10 40.51 0.60
C GLY A 191 -38.56 40.45 -0.85
N SER A 192 -37.72 39.96 -1.78
CA SER A 192 -38.11 39.72 -3.17
C SER A 192 -38.60 38.27 -3.35
N GLU A 193 -39.80 38.09 -3.89
CA GLU A 193 -40.36 36.78 -4.27
C GLU A 193 -40.27 36.51 -5.78
N THR A 194 -39.68 37.43 -6.54
CA THR A 194 -39.59 37.32 -8.00
C THR A 194 -38.45 36.39 -8.41
N GLU A 195 -38.60 35.67 -9.54
CA GLU A 195 -37.56 34.75 -10.03
C GLU A 195 -36.23 35.46 -10.37
N ASP A 196 -36.25 36.75 -10.71
CA ASP A 196 -35.06 37.58 -10.94
C ASP A 196 -34.40 38.06 -9.63
N GLY A 197 -35.06 37.89 -8.48
CA GLY A 197 -34.57 38.21 -7.14
C GLY A 197 -33.66 37.16 -6.51
N ARG A 198 -33.39 36.04 -7.21
CA ARG A 198 -32.49 34.96 -6.77
C ARG A 198 -31.56 34.53 -7.90
N VAL A 199 -30.27 34.38 -7.61
CA VAL A 199 -29.27 33.89 -8.56
C VAL A 199 -28.49 32.73 -7.95
N ILE A 200 -28.34 31.64 -8.71
CA ILE A 200 -27.48 30.51 -8.35
C ILE A 200 -26.35 30.43 -9.37
N THR A 201 -25.10 30.49 -8.90
CA THR A 201 -23.90 30.41 -9.74
C THR A 201 -22.99 29.29 -9.26
N GLU A 202 -22.59 28.41 -10.17
CA GLU A 202 -21.57 27.38 -9.94
C GLU A 202 -20.17 27.98 -10.12
N TYR A 203 -19.30 27.76 -9.14
CA TYR A 203 -17.90 28.17 -9.23
C TYR A 203 -17.10 27.12 -10.00
N ASN A 204 -16.78 27.47 -11.25
CA ASN A 204 -15.97 26.70 -12.20
C ASN A 204 -16.33 25.19 -12.30
N ASP A 205 -15.64 24.47 -13.16
CA ASP A 205 -15.82 23.02 -13.34
C ASP A 205 -14.94 22.19 -12.39
N ARG A 206 -14.17 22.84 -11.51
CA ARG A 206 -13.11 22.21 -10.72
C ARG A 206 -13.42 22.02 -9.24
N GLY A 207 -14.19 22.88 -8.59
CA GLY A 207 -14.56 22.68 -7.18
C GLY A 207 -13.36 22.58 -6.21
N ILE A 208 -13.60 21.96 -5.05
CA ILE A 208 -12.64 21.81 -3.93
C ILE A 208 -12.50 20.34 -3.54
N ILE A 209 -11.29 19.84 -3.36
CA ILE A 209 -11.05 18.48 -2.87
C ILE A 209 -10.81 18.53 -1.36
N PHE A 210 -11.60 17.78 -0.58
CA PHE A 210 -11.35 17.58 0.84
C PHE A 210 -10.74 16.20 1.11
N LEU A 211 -9.68 16.17 1.92
CA LEU A 211 -8.96 14.98 2.35
C LEU A 211 -9.13 14.76 3.86
N PHE A 212 -8.67 13.60 4.35
CA PHE A 212 -8.54 13.33 5.77
C PHE A 212 -7.50 14.26 6.42
N ASN A 213 -7.68 14.52 7.72
CA ASN A 213 -6.84 15.46 8.45
C ASN A 213 -6.15 14.83 9.68
N ALA A 214 -4.93 14.36 9.50
CA ALA A 214 -4.09 13.88 10.60
C ALA A 214 -3.73 14.98 11.63
N TRP A 215 -3.93 16.27 11.30
CA TRP A 215 -3.64 17.41 12.18
C TRP A 215 -4.86 17.87 13.01
N CYS A 216 -6.08 17.43 12.68
CA CYS A 216 -7.30 17.86 13.36
C CYS A 216 -7.68 16.88 14.49
N PRO A 217 -7.69 17.30 15.78
CA PRO A 217 -8.02 16.42 16.91
C PRO A 217 -9.42 15.80 16.88
N ASP A 218 -10.35 16.43 16.17
CA ASP A 218 -11.72 15.94 16.00
C ASP A 218 -11.87 14.97 14.80
N ASP A 219 -10.83 14.79 13.98
CA ASP A 219 -10.80 13.79 12.89
C ASP A 219 -10.46 12.40 13.46
N VAL A 220 -11.05 11.36 12.86
CA VAL A 220 -10.80 9.96 13.23
C VAL A 220 -9.40 9.49 12.86
N VAL A 221 -8.69 10.17 11.94
CA VAL A 221 -7.30 9.86 11.58
C VAL A 221 -6.27 10.70 12.34
N TYR A 222 -6.69 11.46 13.36
CA TYR A 222 -5.79 12.35 14.10
C TYR A 222 -4.59 11.61 14.67
N LEU A 223 -3.40 12.14 14.40
CA LEU A 223 -2.14 11.62 14.91
C LEU A 223 -1.41 12.78 15.60
N GLU A 224 -1.26 12.67 16.92
CA GLU A 224 -0.80 13.79 17.77
C GLU A 224 0.65 14.18 17.49
N ASN A 225 1.53 13.20 17.28
CA ASN A 225 2.96 13.41 17.11
C ASN A 225 3.31 13.92 15.71
N GLU A 226 3.99 15.07 15.63
CA GLU A 226 4.36 15.71 14.35
C GLU A 226 5.31 14.85 13.50
N ASP A 227 6.35 14.25 14.11
CA ASP A 227 7.30 13.42 13.37
C ASP A 227 6.61 12.21 12.73
N LYS A 228 5.63 11.61 13.41
CA LYS A 228 4.78 10.55 12.87
C LYS A 228 3.88 11.05 11.73
N ARG A 229 3.37 12.28 11.80
CA ARG A 229 2.61 12.88 10.67
C ARG A 229 3.52 13.11 9.46
N GLU A 230 4.72 13.61 9.70
CA GLU A 230 5.72 13.78 8.63
C GLU A 230 6.06 12.41 8.02
N GLU A 231 6.33 11.38 8.81
CA GLU A 231 6.69 10.05 8.30
C GLU A 231 5.54 9.32 7.60
N TYR A 232 4.35 9.31 8.20
CA TYR A 232 3.24 8.44 7.76
C TYR A 232 2.24 9.14 6.84
N VAL A 233 2.37 10.44 6.59
CA VAL A 233 1.55 11.20 5.63
C VAL A 233 2.41 11.94 4.62
N MET A 234 3.43 12.69 5.08
CA MET A 234 4.18 13.63 4.22
C MET A 234 5.40 13.03 3.54
N ASN A 235 6.02 11.98 4.09
CA ASN A 235 7.19 11.37 3.49
C ASN A 235 6.78 10.60 2.23
N ASP A 236 7.29 11.04 1.08
CA ASP A 236 6.96 10.50 -0.24
C ASP A 236 8.01 9.51 -0.78
N SER A 237 8.94 9.13 0.09
CA SER A 237 9.95 8.09 -0.11
C SER A 237 10.02 7.19 1.13
N GLY A 238 10.35 5.92 0.96
CA GLY A 238 10.45 5.01 2.08
C GLY A 238 11.17 3.73 1.69
N LEU A 239 10.93 2.70 2.47
CA LEU A 239 11.43 1.37 2.20
C LEU A 239 10.42 0.33 2.68
N VAL A 240 10.48 -0.84 2.06
CA VAL A 240 9.81 -2.07 2.48
C VAL A 240 10.88 -3.06 2.90
N TYR A 241 10.63 -3.90 3.91
CA TYR A 241 11.60 -4.93 4.27
C TYR A 241 11.30 -6.22 3.51
N GLN A 242 12.36 -6.88 3.04
CA GLN A 242 12.34 -8.21 2.45
C GLN A 242 13.25 -9.13 3.26
N SER A 243 13.11 -10.45 3.08
CA SER A 243 14.00 -11.40 3.74
C SER A 243 15.42 -11.35 3.16
N GLY A 244 16.41 -11.32 4.06
CA GLY A 244 17.81 -11.61 3.76
C GLY A 244 18.21 -13.05 4.10
N GLY A 245 17.26 -13.94 4.40
CA GLY A 245 17.58 -15.24 5.00
C GLY A 245 18.31 -15.02 6.35
N LEU A 246 19.46 -15.65 6.51
CA LEU A 246 20.32 -15.52 7.71
C LEU A 246 20.80 -14.09 8.00
N TRP A 247 20.77 -13.18 7.02
CA TRP A 247 21.15 -11.79 7.20
C TRP A 247 20.05 -10.91 7.84
N GLY A 248 18.88 -11.49 8.09
CA GLY A 248 17.74 -10.79 8.65
C GLY A 248 17.06 -9.82 7.66
N PRO A 249 16.24 -8.89 8.17
CA PRO A 249 15.48 -7.95 7.35
C PRO A 249 16.36 -7.06 6.46
N ARG A 250 16.16 -7.10 5.13
CA ARG A 250 16.83 -6.22 4.16
C ARG A 250 15.91 -5.11 3.67
N PRO A 251 16.34 -3.84 3.72
CA PRO A 251 15.52 -2.73 3.25
C PRO A 251 15.58 -2.63 1.73
N LYS A 252 14.41 -2.64 1.09
CA LYS A 252 14.21 -2.28 -0.31
C LYS A 252 13.65 -0.87 -0.39
N GLN A 253 14.40 0.04 -1.01
CA GLN A 253 13.96 1.44 -1.17
C GLN A 253 12.74 1.55 -2.09
N TRP A 254 11.89 2.54 -1.83
CA TRP A 254 10.69 2.77 -2.60
C TRP A 254 10.33 4.26 -2.72
N ASN A 255 9.95 4.69 -3.92
CA ASN A 255 9.39 6.02 -4.18
C ASN A 255 7.85 5.93 -4.20
N PHE A 256 7.19 6.46 -3.17
CA PHE A 256 5.72 6.46 -3.09
C PHE A 256 5.13 7.56 -3.97
N GLU A 257 5.66 8.78 -3.86
CA GLU A 257 5.29 9.94 -4.67
C GLU A 257 3.78 10.24 -4.67
N GLN A 258 3.11 10.08 -3.52
CA GLN A 258 1.67 10.24 -3.36
C GLN A 258 1.12 11.62 -3.78
N PHE A 259 2.00 12.62 -3.88
CA PHE A 259 1.68 13.98 -4.26
C PHE A 259 1.79 14.26 -5.77
N SER A 260 2.30 13.32 -6.55
CA SER A 260 2.47 13.47 -8.00
C SER A 260 1.18 13.17 -8.75
N ASN A 261 0.96 13.84 -9.88
CA ASN A 261 -0.15 13.53 -10.79
C ASN A 261 0.13 12.20 -11.53
N PRO A 262 -0.81 11.25 -11.67
CA PRO A 262 -2.24 11.32 -11.36
C PRO A 262 -2.70 10.60 -10.08
N VAL A 263 -1.84 10.45 -9.07
CA VAL A 263 -2.11 9.58 -7.90
C VAL A 263 -3.43 9.91 -7.20
N LEU A 264 -3.65 11.16 -6.81
CA LEU A 264 -4.86 11.54 -6.07
C LEU A 264 -6.15 11.31 -6.88
N ASP A 265 -6.14 11.69 -8.17
CA ASP A 265 -7.31 11.55 -9.05
C ASP A 265 -7.64 10.08 -9.31
N VAL A 266 -6.62 9.25 -9.57
CA VAL A 266 -6.80 7.80 -9.73
C VAL A 266 -7.36 7.19 -8.44
N THR A 267 -6.83 7.58 -7.28
CA THR A 267 -7.28 7.05 -5.99
C THR A 267 -8.75 7.36 -5.72
N LEU A 268 -9.17 8.63 -5.89
CA LEU A 268 -10.56 9.02 -5.70
C LEU A 268 -11.49 8.31 -6.71
N SER A 269 -11.06 8.21 -7.96
CA SER A 269 -11.80 7.54 -9.02
C SER A 269 -12.00 6.05 -8.76
N LEU A 270 -11.00 5.36 -8.21
CA LEU A 270 -11.10 3.93 -7.85
C LEU A 270 -12.12 3.71 -6.74
N LEU A 271 -12.16 4.57 -5.73
CA LEU A 271 -13.14 4.48 -4.64
C LEU A 271 -14.57 4.69 -5.16
N GLU A 272 -14.77 5.68 -6.02
CA GLU A 272 -16.07 5.96 -6.65
C GLU A 272 -16.52 4.81 -7.57
N GLN A 273 -15.61 4.28 -8.41
CA GLN A 273 -15.88 3.15 -9.30
C GLN A 273 -16.12 1.84 -8.53
N GLY A 274 -15.44 1.65 -7.40
CA GLY A 274 -15.63 0.55 -6.46
C GLY A 274 -16.95 0.61 -5.68
N GLY A 275 -17.80 1.61 -5.95
CA GLY A 275 -19.18 1.70 -5.48
C GLY A 275 -19.35 2.31 -4.09
N LEU A 276 -18.34 3.00 -3.54
CA LEU A 276 -18.46 3.61 -2.22
C LEU A 276 -19.45 4.78 -2.24
N GLY A 277 -20.47 4.67 -1.39
CA GLY A 277 -21.42 5.75 -1.18
C GLY A 277 -20.81 6.91 -0.37
N PRO A 278 -21.45 8.09 -0.37
CA PRO A 278 -20.93 9.26 0.34
C PRO A 278 -20.61 9.04 1.82
N SER A 279 -21.45 8.32 2.56
CA SER A 279 -21.19 8.04 3.97
C SER A 279 -19.95 7.14 4.16
N ALA A 280 -19.70 6.20 3.24
CA ALA A 280 -18.52 5.35 3.28
C ALA A 280 -17.25 6.17 2.99
N MET A 281 -17.34 7.15 2.09
CA MET A 281 -16.26 8.10 1.78
C MET A 281 -15.90 9.04 2.95
N ALA A 282 -16.62 9.01 4.07
CA ALA A 282 -16.25 9.74 5.29
C ALA A 282 -15.44 8.89 6.28
N SER A 283 -15.39 7.56 6.08
CA SER A 283 -14.82 6.60 7.03
C SER A 283 -13.54 5.98 6.48
N PRO A 284 -12.41 6.04 7.22
CA PRO A 284 -11.20 5.35 6.81
C PRO A 284 -11.39 3.83 6.80
N VAL A 285 -12.28 3.26 7.64
CA VAL A 285 -12.58 1.81 7.69
C VAL A 285 -13.02 1.29 6.32
N TYR A 286 -14.02 1.93 5.71
CA TYR A 286 -14.55 1.49 4.41
C TYR A 286 -13.60 1.81 3.26
N ILE A 287 -12.83 2.91 3.38
CA ILE A 287 -11.85 3.29 2.36
C ILE A 287 -10.69 2.32 2.33
N THR A 288 -10.05 1.99 3.46
CA THR A 288 -8.92 1.05 3.47
C THR A 288 -9.36 -0.34 3.03
N ARG A 289 -10.53 -0.82 3.48
CA ARG A 289 -11.11 -2.08 3.01
C ARG A 289 -11.38 -2.08 1.50
N LYS A 290 -11.89 -0.97 0.94
CA LYS A 290 -12.09 -0.90 -0.50
C LYS A 290 -10.77 -0.81 -1.26
N LEU A 291 -9.80 -0.07 -0.75
CA LEU A 291 -8.47 0.03 -1.36
C LEU A 291 -7.76 -1.31 -1.40
N SER A 292 -7.88 -2.17 -0.37
CA SER A 292 -7.32 -3.53 -0.45
C SER A 292 -7.93 -4.36 -1.58
N ALA A 293 -9.23 -4.21 -1.84
CA ALA A 293 -9.90 -4.88 -2.95
C ALA A 293 -9.51 -4.33 -4.34
N VAL A 294 -9.51 -3.01 -4.53
CA VAL A 294 -9.33 -2.39 -5.87
C VAL A 294 -7.85 -2.16 -6.26
N ALA A 295 -6.93 -2.39 -5.33
CA ALA A 295 -5.49 -2.36 -5.65
C ALA A 295 -5.06 -3.63 -6.41
N ASN A 296 -5.66 -4.78 -6.11
CA ASN A 296 -5.48 -6.00 -6.88
C ASN A 296 -6.56 -6.14 -7.96
N SER A 297 -6.31 -6.97 -8.97
CA SER A 297 -7.20 -7.13 -10.12
C SER A 297 -7.99 -8.44 -10.16
N MET A 298 -8.14 -9.15 -9.03
CA MET A 298 -8.74 -10.49 -9.03
C MET A 298 -10.25 -10.46 -9.26
N ASP A 299 -10.98 -9.59 -8.55
CA ASP A 299 -12.44 -9.52 -8.64
C ASP A 299 -12.92 -8.44 -9.60
N ASP A 300 -12.19 -7.33 -9.63
CA ASP A 300 -12.46 -6.14 -10.43
C ASP A 300 -11.24 -5.80 -11.30
N ASP A 301 -11.40 -4.92 -12.31
CA ASP A 301 -10.28 -4.37 -13.10
C ASP A 301 -9.42 -3.38 -12.25
N GLY A 302 -8.93 -3.81 -11.09
CA GLY A 302 -8.10 -3.02 -10.17
C GLY A 302 -6.71 -2.71 -10.72
N ILE A 303 -5.87 -2.04 -9.92
CA ILE A 303 -4.63 -1.43 -10.43
C ILE A 303 -3.61 -2.47 -10.91
N LEU A 304 -3.36 -3.53 -10.13
CA LEU A 304 -2.18 -4.36 -10.27
C LEU A 304 -2.55 -5.85 -10.27
N GLU A 305 -2.01 -6.59 -11.24
CA GLU A 305 -2.20 -8.04 -11.36
C GLU A 305 -1.07 -8.78 -10.63
N GLY A 306 -1.44 -9.74 -9.78
CA GLY A 306 -0.49 -10.54 -9.02
C GLY A 306 0.09 -11.69 -9.85
N ARG A 307 1.39 -11.96 -9.73
CA ARG A 307 2.01 -13.18 -10.31
C ARG A 307 3.27 -13.60 -9.55
N TRP A 308 3.35 -14.90 -9.28
CA TRP A 308 4.41 -15.51 -8.45
C TRP A 308 5.30 -16.51 -9.18
N SER A 309 4.96 -16.89 -10.41
CA SER A 309 5.71 -17.89 -11.18
C SER A 309 5.82 -17.54 -12.66
N GLU A 310 6.92 -18.01 -13.27
CA GLU A 310 7.17 -17.95 -14.71
C GLU A 310 6.12 -18.80 -15.48
N PRO A 311 5.82 -18.47 -16.75
CA PRO A 311 6.43 -17.43 -17.57
C PRO A 311 5.79 -16.03 -17.40
N TYR A 312 6.58 -14.98 -17.16
CA TYR A 312 6.07 -13.60 -17.28
C TYR A 312 5.88 -13.20 -18.75
N HIS A 313 4.83 -12.41 -19.04
CA HIS A 313 4.52 -11.98 -20.41
C HIS A 313 5.58 -11.01 -20.99
N LYS A 314 5.80 -11.09 -22.31
CA LYS A 314 6.86 -10.37 -23.04
C LYS A 314 6.86 -8.83 -22.92
N ASN A 315 5.76 -8.22 -22.47
CA ASN A 315 5.63 -6.77 -22.23
C ASN A 315 5.19 -6.44 -20.79
N SER A 316 5.42 -7.36 -19.85
CA SER A 316 5.14 -7.16 -18.43
C SER A 316 6.40 -6.74 -17.67
N THR A 317 6.21 -6.17 -16.49
CA THR A 317 7.29 -5.85 -15.55
C THR A 317 7.30 -6.89 -14.44
N LYS A 318 8.43 -7.58 -14.24
CA LYS A 318 8.58 -8.49 -13.11
C LYS A 318 8.47 -7.72 -11.78
N PRO A 319 7.84 -8.29 -10.74
CA PRO A 319 7.63 -7.61 -9.45
C PRO A 319 8.91 -7.00 -8.83
N TRP A 320 10.05 -7.71 -8.93
CA TRP A 320 11.35 -7.28 -8.40
C TRP A 320 11.92 -6.01 -9.04
N PHE A 321 11.45 -5.65 -10.22
CA PHE A 321 11.96 -4.51 -10.99
C PHE A 321 11.30 -3.19 -10.61
N TRP A 322 10.17 -3.24 -9.89
CA TRP A 322 9.49 -2.04 -9.40
C TRP A 322 10.24 -1.38 -8.23
N SER A 323 10.23 -0.05 -8.26
CA SER A 323 10.77 0.81 -7.21
C SER A 323 9.98 2.12 -7.04
N SER A 324 8.88 2.30 -7.79
CA SER A 324 7.98 3.46 -7.69
C SER A 324 6.53 3.05 -7.88
N SER A 325 5.66 3.55 -6.99
CA SER A 325 4.21 3.41 -7.13
C SER A 325 3.65 4.37 -8.19
N LEU A 326 4.30 5.51 -8.44
CA LEU A 326 3.88 6.46 -9.46
C LEU A 326 3.96 5.84 -10.86
N ASP A 327 5.02 5.07 -11.15
CA ASP A 327 5.16 4.39 -12.44
C ASP A 327 3.98 3.43 -12.70
N ILE A 328 3.61 2.64 -11.69
CA ILE A 328 2.49 1.71 -11.75
C ILE A 328 1.18 2.48 -11.99
N ILE A 329 0.93 3.53 -11.20
CA ILE A 329 -0.31 4.31 -11.28
C ILE A 329 -0.41 5.06 -12.61
N LYS A 330 0.69 5.64 -13.12
CA LYS A 330 0.72 6.28 -14.45
C LYS A 330 0.41 5.28 -15.55
N GLN A 331 1.03 4.09 -15.51
CA GLN A 331 0.76 3.04 -16.48
C GLN A 331 -0.72 2.63 -16.44
N PHE A 332 -1.29 2.44 -15.25
CA PHE A 332 -2.71 2.15 -15.08
C PHE A 332 -3.60 3.29 -15.62
N ASP A 333 -3.27 4.55 -15.32
CA ASP A 333 -4.03 5.72 -15.78
C ASP A 333 -3.97 5.88 -17.30
N GLU A 334 -2.85 5.55 -17.93
CA GLU A 334 -2.70 5.63 -19.39
C GLU A 334 -3.41 4.49 -20.10
N GLN A 335 -3.29 3.26 -19.59
CA GLN A 335 -3.78 2.05 -20.24
C GLN A 335 -5.24 1.71 -19.88
N LYS A 336 -5.73 2.20 -18.72
CA LYS A 336 -7.04 1.87 -18.15
C LYS A 336 -7.29 0.37 -18.00
N LYS A 337 -6.23 -0.38 -17.68
CA LYS A 337 -6.19 -1.82 -17.49
C LYS A 337 -5.23 -2.17 -16.35
N PRO A 338 -5.42 -3.30 -15.66
CA PRO A 338 -4.47 -3.79 -14.66
C PRO A 338 -3.04 -3.82 -15.18
N VAL A 339 -2.11 -3.38 -14.34
CA VAL A 339 -0.67 -3.37 -14.60
C VAL A 339 -0.09 -4.74 -14.24
N GLN A 340 0.79 -5.26 -15.08
CA GLN A 340 1.42 -6.56 -14.90
C GLN A 340 2.91 -6.38 -14.56
N TYR A 341 3.46 -6.90 -13.46
CA TYR A 341 2.84 -7.67 -12.37
C TYR A 341 3.33 -7.17 -11.00
N GLY A 342 2.63 -7.58 -9.94
CA GLY A 342 2.93 -7.29 -8.54
C GLY A 342 3.03 -8.53 -7.66
N GLN A 343 3.61 -8.32 -6.47
CA GLN A 343 3.71 -9.25 -5.34
C GLN A 343 3.53 -8.46 -4.03
N CYS A 344 3.51 -9.10 -2.86
CA CYS A 344 3.04 -8.48 -1.60
C CYS A 344 3.68 -7.11 -1.29
N TRP A 345 5.00 -6.97 -1.40
CA TRP A 345 5.67 -5.69 -1.15
C TRP A 345 5.30 -4.59 -2.16
N VAL A 346 4.97 -4.96 -3.41
CA VAL A 346 4.52 -4.02 -4.45
C VAL A 346 3.09 -3.56 -4.14
N PHE A 347 2.21 -4.48 -3.73
CA PHE A 347 0.86 -4.16 -3.27
C PHE A 347 0.90 -3.25 -2.03
N SER A 348 1.72 -3.59 -1.03
CA SER A 348 1.87 -2.79 0.18
C SER A 348 2.38 -1.39 -0.11
N ALA A 349 3.35 -1.25 -1.02
CA ALA A 349 3.87 0.06 -1.38
C ALA A 349 2.86 0.91 -2.19
N LEU A 350 2.09 0.26 -3.07
CA LEU A 350 0.97 0.88 -3.78
C LEU A 350 -0.10 1.38 -2.80
N ILE A 351 -0.56 0.55 -1.86
CA ILE A 351 -1.56 0.94 -0.85
C ILE A 351 -1.06 2.08 0.04
N THR A 352 0.22 2.03 0.46
CA THR A 352 0.83 3.11 1.24
C THR A 352 0.69 4.44 0.49
N THR A 353 0.98 4.43 -0.81
CA THR A 353 0.85 5.60 -1.69
C THR A 353 -0.60 6.11 -1.76
N LEU A 354 -1.57 5.22 -2.02
CA LEU A 354 -2.98 5.58 -2.14
C LEU A 354 -3.54 6.14 -0.81
N CYS A 355 -3.26 5.50 0.32
CA CYS A 355 -3.75 5.96 1.63
C CYS A 355 -3.13 7.29 2.05
N ARG A 356 -1.81 7.46 1.85
CA ARG A 356 -1.12 8.74 2.13
C ARG A 356 -1.63 9.87 1.23
N ALA A 357 -1.95 9.58 -0.04
CA ALA A 357 -2.55 10.55 -0.95
C ALA A 357 -3.89 11.09 -0.42
N LEU A 358 -4.66 10.26 0.30
CA LEU A 358 -5.94 10.65 0.93
C LEU A 358 -5.78 11.32 2.30
N GLY A 359 -4.57 11.36 2.86
CA GLY A 359 -4.29 11.91 4.18
C GLY A 359 -4.49 10.92 5.35
N ILE A 360 -4.57 9.62 5.07
CA ILE A 360 -4.65 8.57 6.10
C ILE A 360 -3.22 8.17 6.48
N PRO A 361 -2.77 8.37 7.74
CA PRO A 361 -1.44 7.96 8.17
C PRO A 361 -1.26 6.45 8.00
N THR A 362 -0.30 6.04 7.18
CA THR A 362 -0.15 4.64 6.75
C THR A 362 1.31 4.23 6.67
N ARG A 363 1.65 3.02 7.13
CA ARG A 363 2.98 2.41 7.03
C ARG A 363 2.91 1.02 6.40
N SER A 364 3.99 0.62 5.74
CA SER A 364 4.21 -0.74 5.25
C SER A 364 4.84 -1.57 6.37
N VAL A 365 4.40 -2.82 6.53
CA VAL A 365 4.85 -3.73 7.59
C VAL A 365 5.21 -5.06 6.97
N THR A 366 6.36 -5.59 7.37
CA THR A 366 6.85 -6.89 6.94
C THR A 366 6.80 -7.86 8.11
N ASN A 367 6.21 -9.03 7.91
CA ASN A 367 6.24 -10.16 8.82
C ASN A 367 7.20 -11.23 8.28
N PHE A 368 8.14 -11.72 9.08
CA PHE A 368 9.05 -12.79 8.68
C PHE A 368 8.57 -14.13 9.21
N SER A 369 8.77 -15.20 8.43
CA SER A 369 8.10 -16.48 8.67
C SER A 369 6.58 -16.27 8.80
N SER A 370 6.00 -15.59 7.81
CA SER A 370 4.58 -15.25 7.81
C SER A 370 3.79 -16.47 7.40
N ALA A 371 2.95 -16.95 8.29
CA ALA A 371 2.06 -18.05 8.00
C ALA A 371 0.99 -17.62 6.98
N HIS A 372 0.51 -18.56 6.19
CA HIS A 372 -0.65 -18.39 5.33
C HIS A 372 -1.58 -19.59 5.55
N ASP A 373 -2.48 -19.43 6.52
CA ASP A 373 -3.53 -20.39 6.86
C ASP A 373 -4.60 -20.38 5.76
N THR A 374 -4.80 -21.54 5.13
CA THR A 374 -5.72 -21.71 4.00
C THR A 374 -7.08 -22.25 4.38
N ASP A 375 -7.26 -22.76 5.61
CA ASP A 375 -8.48 -23.42 6.07
C ASP A 375 -9.13 -22.78 7.30
N MET A 376 -8.58 -21.64 7.77
CA MET A 376 -9.01 -20.93 8.98
C MET A 376 -8.93 -21.79 10.25
N SER A 377 -8.04 -22.80 10.26
CA SER A 377 -7.80 -23.63 11.44
C SER A 377 -7.14 -22.85 12.59
N MET A 378 -6.48 -21.72 12.27
CA MET A 378 -5.62 -20.91 13.14
C MET A 378 -4.36 -21.65 13.60
N THR A 379 -4.10 -22.82 12.99
CA THR A 379 -2.86 -23.59 13.07
C THR A 379 -2.20 -23.58 11.71
N ILE A 380 -0.94 -24.00 11.65
CA ILE A 380 -0.19 -24.12 10.40
C ILE A 380 0.18 -25.57 10.20
N ASP A 381 -0.53 -26.23 9.31
CA ASP A 381 -0.51 -27.68 9.17
C ASP A 381 0.53 -28.12 8.14
N GLU A 382 1.32 -29.15 8.50
CA GLU A 382 2.26 -29.82 7.61
C GLU A 382 2.08 -31.32 7.66
N HIS A 383 2.21 -31.97 6.52
CA HIS A 383 1.88 -33.37 6.33
C HIS A 383 3.09 -34.11 5.77
N PHE A 384 3.35 -35.28 6.34
CA PHE A 384 4.40 -36.19 5.90
C PHE A 384 3.85 -37.59 5.75
N ASP A 385 4.33 -38.32 4.75
CA ASP A 385 4.01 -39.73 4.60
C ASP A 385 4.77 -40.63 5.60
N CYS A 386 4.43 -41.92 5.63
CA CYS A 386 5.08 -42.91 6.48
C CYS A 386 6.58 -43.10 6.17
N GLU A 387 7.04 -42.65 5.00
CA GLU A 387 8.43 -42.68 4.55
C GLU A 387 9.19 -41.38 4.87
N GLY A 388 8.51 -40.38 5.43
CA GLY A 388 9.08 -39.08 5.80
C GLY A 388 9.31 -38.16 4.61
N GLU A 389 8.61 -38.36 3.49
CA GLU A 389 8.47 -37.37 2.43
C GLU A 389 7.41 -36.34 2.81
N CYS A 390 7.66 -35.07 2.48
CA CYS A 390 6.72 -33.98 2.67
C CYS A 390 5.59 -34.08 1.63
N LEU A 391 4.34 -34.02 2.07
CA LEU A 391 3.14 -33.98 1.23
C LEU A 391 2.74 -32.52 0.99
N GLU A 392 3.48 -31.84 0.13
CA GLU A 392 3.39 -30.38 -0.06
C GLU A 392 1.98 -29.91 -0.46
N GLU A 393 1.22 -30.73 -1.17
CA GLU A 393 -0.15 -30.43 -1.61
C GLU A 393 -1.19 -30.36 -0.49
N LEU A 394 -0.86 -30.84 0.72
CA LEU A 394 -1.73 -30.80 1.89
C LEU A 394 -1.32 -29.70 2.89
N ASN A 395 -0.19 -29.03 2.65
CA ASN A 395 0.42 -28.14 3.64
C ASN A 395 -0.07 -26.70 3.49
N ASP A 396 -0.19 -26.02 4.63
CA ASP A 396 -0.16 -24.57 4.63
C ASP A 396 1.23 -24.06 4.23
N SER A 397 1.27 -22.84 3.69
CA SER A 397 2.52 -22.22 3.29
C SER A 397 3.01 -21.24 4.36
N VAL A 398 4.31 -21.26 4.66
CA VAL A 398 4.95 -20.23 5.48
C VAL A 398 5.88 -19.43 4.59
N TRP A 399 5.51 -18.19 4.35
CA TRP A 399 6.24 -17.28 3.50
C TRP A 399 7.49 -16.81 4.24
N ASN A 400 8.63 -16.77 3.53
CA ASN A 400 9.89 -16.27 4.11
C ASN A 400 9.69 -14.87 4.69
N PHE A 401 8.90 -14.06 3.98
CA PHE A 401 8.33 -12.83 4.48
C PHE A 401 7.02 -12.52 3.73
N HIS A 402 6.13 -11.79 4.40
CA HIS A 402 4.94 -11.20 3.82
C HIS A 402 4.85 -9.72 4.18
N VAL A 403 4.22 -8.91 3.33
CA VAL A 403 4.17 -7.45 3.51
C VAL A 403 2.75 -6.93 3.33
N TRP A 404 2.21 -6.28 4.36
CA TRP A 404 0.89 -5.66 4.35
C TRP A 404 0.97 -4.19 4.78
N ASN A 405 -0.16 -3.58 5.13
CA ASN A 405 -0.24 -2.19 5.57
C ASN A 405 -0.87 -2.03 6.94
N GLU A 406 -0.45 -1.00 7.64
CA GLU A 406 -1.18 -0.49 8.81
C GLU A 406 -1.59 0.96 8.57
N SER A 407 -2.85 1.28 8.89
CA SER A 407 -3.36 2.66 8.88
C SER A 407 -3.84 3.07 10.26
N TRP A 408 -3.58 4.33 10.64
CA TRP A 408 -3.95 4.87 11.94
C TRP A 408 -5.31 5.56 11.90
N PHE A 409 -6.30 5.03 12.63
CA PHE A 409 -7.58 5.70 12.82
C PHE A 409 -8.40 5.12 13.98
N LYS A 410 -9.45 5.85 14.38
CA LYS A 410 -10.45 5.41 15.36
C LYS A 410 -11.46 4.42 14.77
N ARG A 411 -11.84 3.40 15.53
CA ARG A 411 -12.83 2.37 15.16
C ARG A 411 -14.19 2.68 15.77
N LEU A 412 -14.88 3.66 15.18
CA LEU A 412 -16.21 4.08 15.63
C LEU A 412 -17.29 2.98 15.47
N ASP A 413 -16.98 1.94 14.71
CA ASP A 413 -17.78 0.74 14.49
C ASP A 413 -17.57 -0.36 15.55
N LEU A 414 -16.55 -0.23 16.41
CA LEU A 414 -16.20 -1.18 17.46
C LEU A 414 -16.36 -0.57 18.87
N PRO A 415 -16.37 -1.39 19.94
CA PRO A 415 -16.25 -0.91 21.31
C PRO A 415 -14.95 -0.10 21.54
N ALA A 416 -14.92 0.69 22.61
CA ALA A 416 -13.70 1.41 22.99
C ALA A 416 -12.53 0.44 23.25
N GLY A 417 -11.32 0.82 22.81
CA GLY A 417 -10.09 0.03 22.99
C GLY A 417 -9.43 -0.46 21.69
N TYR A 418 -10.09 -0.27 20.54
CA TYR A 418 -9.60 -0.73 19.22
C TYR A 418 -9.16 0.40 18.28
N ASP A 419 -9.02 1.62 18.79
CA ASP A 419 -8.44 2.73 18.04
C ASP A 419 -6.94 2.52 17.80
N GLY A 420 -6.38 3.21 16.80
CA GLY A 420 -4.95 3.23 16.52
C GLY A 420 -4.61 2.51 15.23
N TRP A 421 -3.53 1.74 15.21
CA TRP A 421 -3.08 1.00 14.02
C TRP A 421 -4.04 -0.16 13.70
N GLN A 422 -4.40 -0.23 12.42
CA GLN A 422 -5.26 -1.28 11.87
C GLN A 422 -4.53 -1.97 10.71
N ALA A 423 -4.33 -3.28 10.81
CA ALA A 423 -3.69 -4.11 9.79
C ALA A 423 -4.69 -4.44 8.67
N PHE A 424 -4.25 -4.37 7.42
CA PHE A 424 -5.03 -4.75 6.25
C PHE A 424 -4.09 -5.08 5.09
N ASP A 425 -4.53 -5.97 4.21
CA ASP A 425 -3.71 -6.49 3.12
C ASP A 425 -4.47 -6.47 1.80
N ALA A 426 -3.76 -6.04 0.75
CA ALA A 426 -4.23 -5.98 -0.63
C ALA A 426 -3.68 -7.12 -1.49
N THR A 427 -2.78 -7.93 -0.94
CA THR A 427 -2.28 -9.13 -1.61
C THR A 427 -3.44 -10.12 -1.71
N PRO A 428 -3.78 -10.60 -2.92
CA PRO A 428 -4.83 -11.59 -3.07
C PRO A 428 -4.35 -12.93 -2.51
N GLN A 429 -4.81 -13.26 -1.31
CA GLN A 429 -4.50 -14.48 -0.56
C GLN A 429 -5.77 -15.30 -0.38
N GLU A 430 -6.63 -14.90 0.55
CA GLU A 430 -7.93 -15.51 0.81
C GLU A 430 -9.09 -14.54 0.54
N ALA A 431 -10.24 -15.10 0.16
CA ALA A 431 -11.42 -14.32 -0.14
C ALA A 431 -12.24 -14.02 1.13
N SER A 432 -12.38 -12.75 1.51
CA SER A 432 -13.31 -12.30 2.54
C SER A 432 -14.70 -12.11 1.92
N GLU A 433 -15.65 -12.99 2.29
CA GLU A 433 -17.02 -13.01 1.79
C GLU A 433 -17.10 -13.10 0.24
N GLY A 434 -16.15 -13.83 -0.37
CA GLY A 434 -16.06 -14.01 -1.82
C GLY A 434 -15.40 -12.86 -2.58
N VAL A 435 -14.69 -11.96 -1.89
CA VAL A 435 -13.91 -10.86 -2.47
C VAL A 435 -12.48 -10.90 -1.93
N MET A 436 -11.48 -10.75 -2.80
CA MET A 436 -10.05 -10.70 -2.47
C MET A 436 -9.69 -9.36 -1.79
N GLN A 437 -9.99 -9.28 -0.50
CA GLN A 437 -9.74 -8.14 0.37
C GLN A 437 -9.48 -8.64 1.80
N CYS A 438 -8.63 -7.95 2.55
CA CYS A 438 -8.37 -8.27 3.95
C CYS A 438 -8.38 -6.99 4.81
N GLY A 439 -8.97 -7.07 6.00
CA GLY A 439 -8.97 -6.02 7.02
C GLY A 439 -9.97 -4.87 6.77
N PRO A 440 -9.93 -3.79 7.56
CA PRO A 440 -8.93 -3.49 8.60
C PRO A 440 -9.18 -4.17 9.96
N ALA A 441 -8.16 -4.88 10.47
CA ALA A 441 -8.11 -5.53 11.77
C ALA A 441 -7.35 -4.68 12.80
N PRO A 442 -7.91 -4.39 14.00
CA PRO A 442 -7.18 -3.68 15.03
C PRO A 442 -6.00 -4.49 15.55
N LEU A 443 -4.80 -3.89 15.67
CA LEU A 443 -3.63 -4.57 16.24
C LEU A 443 -3.90 -5.11 17.65
N ARG A 444 -4.67 -4.36 18.45
CA ARG A 444 -5.08 -4.80 19.79
C ARG A 444 -5.95 -6.06 19.74
N ALA A 445 -6.84 -6.18 18.76
CA ALA A 445 -7.70 -7.36 18.61
C ALA A 445 -6.89 -8.58 18.19
N ILE A 446 -5.90 -8.40 17.30
CA ILE A 446 -4.96 -9.46 16.93
C ILE A 446 -4.17 -9.89 18.18
N LYS A 447 -3.55 -8.95 18.89
CA LYS A 447 -2.73 -9.25 20.07
C LYS A 447 -3.46 -9.97 21.20
N ASP A 448 -4.70 -9.58 21.46
CA ASP A 448 -5.52 -10.20 22.52
C ASP A 448 -6.33 -11.41 22.03
N GLY A 449 -6.23 -11.78 20.75
CA GLY A 449 -6.97 -12.92 20.19
C GLY A 449 -8.48 -12.71 20.06
N HIS A 450 -8.97 -11.47 19.96
CA HIS A 450 -10.39 -11.17 19.78
C HIS A 450 -10.85 -11.41 18.32
N VAL A 451 -10.67 -12.65 17.84
CA VAL A 451 -10.85 -13.10 16.44
C VAL A 451 -12.29 -13.06 15.94
N TYR A 452 -13.26 -12.92 16.85
CA TYR A 452 -14.68 -12.74 16.54
C TYR A 452 -15.04 -11.32 16.05
N LEU A 453 -14.07 -10.38 16.04
CA LEU A 453 -14.27 -9.02 15.57
C LEU A 453 -13.95 -8.89 14.09
N ASN A 454 -14.75 -8.06 13.41
CA ASN A 454 -14.46 -7.68 12.03
C ASN A 454 -13.31 -6.66 11.97
N TYR A 455 -12.44 -6.71 10.95
CA TYR A 455 -12.47 -7.58 9.77
C TYR A 455 -11.24 -8.51 9.77
N GLU A 456 -11.40 -9.78 9.38
CA GLU A 456 -10.33 -10.78 9.19
C GLU A 456 -9.29 -10.88 10.34
N VAL A 457 -9.70 -10.66 11.60
CA VAL A 457 -8.78 -10.72 12.75
C VAL A 457 -8.22 -12.13 12.93
N GLY A 458 -9.03 -13.18 12.72
CA GLY A 458 -8.58 -14.57 12.80
C GLY A 458 -7.51 -14.94 11.77
N PHE A 459 -7.70 -14.52 10.51
CA PHE A 459 -6.72 -14.73 9.44
C PHE A 459 -5.37 -14.09 9.79
N ILE A 460 -5.36 -12.78 10.11
CA ILE A 460 -4.11 -12.07 10.44
C ILE A 460 -3.49 -12.61 11.74
N PHE A 461 -4.30 -13.09 12.69
CA PHE A 461 -3.79 -13.76 13.90
C PHE A 461 -3.00 -15.03 13.54
N ALA A 462 -3.55 -15.88 12.67
CA ALA A 462 -2.87 -17.10 12.22
C ALA A 462 -1.53 -16.77 11.54
N GLU A 463 -1.47 -15.72 10.71
CA GLU A 463 -0.24 -15.29 10.04
C GLU A 463 0.92 -14.95 11.00
N VAL A 464 0.60 -14.46 12.21
CA VAL A 464 1.60 -13.97 13.19
C VAL A 464 1.78 -14.84 14.43
N ASN A 465 0.82 -15.73 14.73
CA ASN A 465 0.80 -16.44 16.00
C ASN A 465 0.17 -17.86 15.93
N GLY A 466 -0.03 -18.41 14.73
CA GLY A 466 -0.48 -19.80 14.58
C GLY A 466 0.59 -20.80 15.03
N ASP A 467 0.20 -21.75 15.88
CA ASP A 467 1.06 -22.88 16.24
C ASP A 467 1.18 -23.81 15.03
N ARG A 468 2.40 -24.29 14.77
CA ARG A 468 2.66 -25.20 13.65
C ARG A 468 2.51 -26.65 14.08
N VAL A 469 1.74 -27.42 13.31
CA VAL A 469 1.35 -28.79 13.63
C VAL A 469 1.85 -29.72 12.53
N THR A 470 2.65 -30.71 12.90
CA THR A 470 3.17 -31.72 11.96
C THR A 470 2.34 -32.99 12.07
N TRP A 471 1.58 -33.27 11.02
CA TRP A 471 0.81 -34.49 10.79
C TRP A 471 1.65 -35.53 10.07
N GLN A 472 1.61 -36.76 10.57
CA GLN A 472 2.20 -37.92 9.93
C GLN A 472 1.08 -38.85 9.48
N HIS A 473 1.14 -39.28 8.22
CA HIS A 473 0.25 -40.29 7.66
C HIS A 473 0.86 -41.68 7.88
N ASP A 474 0.05 -42.62 8.36
CA ASP A 474 0.44 -44.03 8.44
C ASP A 474 0.24 -44.74 7.08
N GLU A 475 0.58 -46.03 7.01
CA GLU A 475 0.40 -46.83 5.78
C GLU A 475 -1.06 -47.01 5.35
N ASN A 476 -2.02 -46.83 6.27
CA ASN A 476 -3.45 -46.91 6.01
C ASN A 476 -4.05 -45.56 5.56
N GLY A 477 -3.28 -44.48 5.70
CA GLY A 477 -3.69 -43.10 5.43
C GLY A 477 -4.31 -42.38 6.64
N ASP A 478 -4.30 -43.00 7.82
CA ASP A 478 -4.71 -42.34 9.07
C ASP A 478 -3.66 -41.28 9.45
N MET A 479 -4.12 -40.18 10.06
CA MET A 479 -3.27 -39.04 10.43
C MET A 479 -3.14 -38.88 11.94
N HIS A 480 -1.92 -38.68 12.42
CA HIS A 480 -1.65 -38.33 13.82
C HIS A 480 -0.69 -37.14 13.94
N VAL A 481 -0.87 -36.36 15.01
CA VAL A 481 0.03 -35.26 15.33
C VAL A 481 1.34 -35.84 15.88
N SER A 482 2.43 -35.56 15.19
CA SER A 482 3.78 -36.01 15.55
C SER A 482 4.60 -34.95 16.28
N GLU A 483 4.36 -33.67 15.99
CA GLU A 483 5.04 -32.54 16.62
C GLU A 483 4.15 -31.28 16.60
N ILE A 484 4.23 -30.47 17.66
CA ILE A 484 3.70 -29.11 17.70
C ILE A 484 4.84 -28.14 17.99
N ARG A 485 4.91 -27.04 17.23
CA ARG A 485 5.92 -25.99 17.37
C ARG A 485 5.26 -24.64 17.59
N GLU A 486 5.40 -24.20 18.83
CA GLU A 486 4.76 -23.00 19.39
C GLU A 486 5.36 -21.66 18.93
N LYS A 487 6.59 -21.66 18.39
CA LYS A 487 7.40 -20.44 18.18
C LYS A 487 7.86 -20.28 16.74
N SER A 488 7.07 -20.74 15.78
CA SER A 488 7.52 -20.94 14.39
C SER A 488 7.29 -19.74 13.46
N VAL A 489 6.24 -18.96 13.70
CA VAL A 489 5.77 -17.91 12.76
C VAL A 489 5.76 -16.53 13.40
N GLY A 490 5.59 -15.49 12.58
CA GLY A 490 5.37 -14.14 13.11
C GLY A 490 6.60 -13.48 13.72
N ARG A 491 7.77 -13.54 13.06
CA ARG A 491 9.05 -13.10 13.62
C ARG A 491 9.47 -11.74 13.08
N ASP A 492 10.23 -10.99 13.88
CA ASP A 492 10.85 -9.71 13.51
C ASP A 492 9.91 -8.77 12.74
N ILE A 493 8.63 -8.67 13.16
CA ILE A 493 7.65 -7.86 12.44
C ILE A 493 8.16 -6.42 12.39
N SER A 494 8.43 -5.92 11.19
CA SER A 494 9.29 -4.77 10.97
C SER A 494 8.61 -3.70 10.15
N THR A 495 8.89 -2.45 10.50
CA THR A 495 8.53 -1.28 9.70
C THR A 495 9.68 -0.26 9.70
N LYS A 496 9.61 0.73 8.82
CA LYS A 496 10.59 1.83 8.79
C LYS A 496 10.36 2.73 10.01
N ALA A 497 11.44 3.02 10.74
CA ALA A 497 11.40 3.94 11.87
C ALA A 497 11.08 5.38 11.43
N VAL A 498 10.42 6.11 12.33
CA VAL A 498 10.11 7.54 12.15
C VAL A 498 11.40 8.34 11.99
N GLY A 499 11.47 9.17 10.95
CA GLY A 499 12.58 10.10 10.74
C GLY A 499 13.93 9.47 10.35
N SER A 500 14.03 8.14 10.21
CA SER A 500 15.27 7.46 9.80
C SER A 500 15.01 6.28 8.87
N ASN A 501 16.06 5.73 8.24
CA ASN A 501 15.96 4.50 7.45
C ASN A 501 16.26 3.24 8.29
N ALA A 502 16.28 3.37 9.63
CA ALA A 502 16.46 2.24 10.53
C ALA A 502 15.19 1.40 10.62
N ARG A 503 15.38 0.13 11.01
CA ARG A 503 14.28 -0.80 11.32
C ARG A 503 13.66 -0.44 12.66
N GLU A 504 12.35 -0.39 12.71
CA GLU A 504 11.55 -0.44 13.94
C GLU A 504 10.93 -1.83 14.05
N ASP A 505 11.23 -2.54 15.13
CA ASP A 505 10.60 -3.81 15.45
C ASP A 505 9.29 -3.58 16.20
N ILE A 506 8.20 -4.07 15.63
CA ILE A 506 6.83 -3.91 16.14
C ILE A 506 6.17 -5.25 16.48
N THR A 507 6.96 -6.33 16.61
CA THR A 507 6.46 -7.69 16.90
C THR A 507 5.55 -7.70 18.14
N LEU A 508 5.95 -7.00 19.20
CA LEU A 508 5.19 -6.93 20.45
C LEU A 508 3.90 -6.10 20.35
N GLN A 509 3.62 -5.45 19.21
CA GLN A 509 2.33 -4.83 18.95
C GLN A 509 1.30 -5.85 18.43
N TYR A 510 1.77 -6.93 17.81
CA TYR A 510 0.94 -8.00 17.24
C TYR A 510 0.73 -9.17 18.20
N LYS A 511 1.72 -9.50 19.04
CA LYS A 511 1.64 -10.64 19.96
C LYS A 511 2.34 -10.40 21.29
N TYR A 512 2.05 -11.24 22.27
CA TYR A 512 2.76 -11.28 23.54
C TYR A 512 4.13 -11.95 23.38
N PRO A 513 5.10 -11.75 24.31
CA PRO A 513 6.39 -12.42 24.23
C PRO A 513 6.26 -13.95 24.21
N GLU A 514 6.99 -14.59 23.30
CA GLU A 514 6.99 -16.04 23.10
C GLU A 514 7.27 -16.82 24.40
N GLY A 515 6.35 -17.71 24.80
CA GLY A 515 6.45 -18.49 26.04
C GLY A 515 6.06 -17.74 27.32
N SER A 516 5.45 -16.56 27.20
CA SER A 516 4.77 -15.90 28.33
C SER A 516 3.42 -16.55 28.63
N PRO A 517 2.92 -16.49 29.88
CA PRO A 517 1.60 -17.00 30.21
C PRO A 517 0.47 -16.36 29.39
N GLU A 518 0.60 -15.07 29.07
CA GLU A 518 -0.37 -14.32 28.28
C GLU A 518 -0.45 -14.84 26.84
N GLU A 519 0.70 -15.15 26.24
CA GLU A 519 0.81 -15.68 24.89
C GLU A 519 0.05 -17.02 24.77
N ARG A 520 0.32 -17.97 25.67
CA ARG A 520 -0.39 -19.27 25.69
C ARG A 520 -1.89 -19.12 25.99
N GLN A 521 -2.27 -18.24 26.92
CA GLN A 521 -3.70 -17.98 27.21
C GLN A 521 -4.46 -17.45 25.99
N VAL A 522 -3.84 -16.61 25.18
CA VAL A 522 -4.43 -16.08 23.95
C VAL A 522 -4.59 -17.18 22.90
N VAL A 523 -3.57 -18.00 22.66
CA VAL A 523 -3.66 -19.14 21.71
C VAL A 523 -4.75 -20.13 22.14
N GLU A 524 -4.80 -20.50 23.43
CA GLU A 524 -5.84 -21.37 23.99
C GLU A 524 -7.24 -20.75 23.89
N PHE A 525 -7.35 -19.43 23.99
CA PHE A 525 -8.61 -18.72 23.80
C PHE A 525 -9.05 -18.75 22.34
N VAL A 526 -8.14 -18.41 21.42
CA VAL A 526 -8.38 -18.37 19.97
C VAL A 526 -8.75 -19.74 19.43
N ASN A 527 -8.09 -20.81 19.88
CA ASN A 527 -8.39 -22.19 19.48
C ASN A 527 -9.88 -22.58 19.73
N ARG A 528 -10.57 -21.91 20.67
CA ARG A 528 -12.02 -22.10 20.91
C ARG A 528 -12.90 -21.51 19.80
N PHE A 529 -12.33 -20.90 18.78
CA PHE A 529 -13.07 -20.41 17.61
C PHE A 529 -12.80 -21.25 16.36
N SER A 530 -11.92 -22.27 16.42
CA SER A 530 -11.60 -23.16 15.30
C SER A 530 -12.79 -24.10 15.00
N GLU A 531 -12.98 -24.44 13.72
CA GLU A 531 -14.22 -25.06 13.20
C GLU A 531 -14.46 -26.53 13.62
N ASP A 532 -13.57 -27.20 14.37
CA ASP A 532 -13.81 -28.61 14.78
C ASP A 532 -13.22 -28.99 16.16
N LYS A 533 -13.75 -28.36 17.23
CA LYS A 533 -13.31 -28.49 18.63
C LYS A 533 -13.23 -29.93 19.16
N ASP A 534 -14.15 -30.79 18.74
CA ASP A 534 -14.29 -32.14 19.29
C ASP A 534 -13.42 -33.18 18.56
N LYS A 535 -12.92 -32.87 17.35
CA LYS A 535 -12.11 -33.80 16.54
C LYS A 535 -10.61 -33.48 16.52
N ARG A 536 -10.20 -32.22 16.72
CA ARG A 536 -8.79 -31.78 16.65
C ARG A 536 -8.21 -31.40 18.03
N ASN A 537 -8.32 -32.25 19.06
CA ASN A 537 -7.58 -32.00 20.32
C ASN A 537 -6.06 -32.25 20.13
N ILE A 538 -5.42 -31.42 19.30
CA ILE A 538 -4.00 -31.54 18.92
C ILE A 538 -3.10 -31.43 20.14
N TYR A 539 -3.44 -30.56 21.11
CA TYR A 539 -2.68 -30.34 22.33
C TYR A 539 -2.81 -31.49 23.35
N GLY A 540 -3.72 -32.44 23.13
CA GLY A 540 -3.86 -33.66 23.93
C GLY A 540 -3.16 -34.89 23.35
N GLN A 541 -2.55 -34.78 22.17
CA GLN A 541 -1.87 -35.89 21.50
C GLN A 541 -0.46 -36.13 22.08
N ASP A 542 0.01 -37.37 22.03
CA ASP A 542 1.38 -37.71 22.43
C ASP A 542 2.38 -37.23 21.36
N THR A 543 3.12 -36.18 21.70
CA THR A 543 4.16 -35.57 20.85
C THR A 543 5.57 -35.80 21.39
N THR A 544 5.77 -36.91 22.13
CA THR A 544 7.07 -37.25 22.72
C THR A 544 8.17 -37.32 21.65
N LYS A 545 9.15 -36.40 21.74
CA LYS A 545 10.25 -36.31 20.78
C LYS A 545 11.28 -37.40 21.00
N ALA A 546 11.61 -38.16 19.96
CA ALA A 546 12.75 -39.07 19.96
C ALA A 546 14.04 -38.34 19.53
N PHE A 547 13.90 -37.45 18.56
CA PHE A 547 15.00 -36.68 17.98
C PHE A 547 14.74 -35.18 18.03
N SER A 548 15.81 -34.41 18.20
CA SER A 548 15.85 -32.97 17.95
C SER A 548 16.63 -32.72 16.67
N LEU A 549 16.09 -31.89 15.79
CA LEU A 549 16.67 -31.56 14.49
C LEU A 549 17.04 -30.08 14.43
N ASP A 550 18.24 -29.79 13.94
CA ASP A 550 18.75 -28.45 13.70
C ASP A 550 19.36 -28.36 12.30
N ILE A 551 19.12 -27.25 11.60
CA ILE A 551 19.57 -27.05 10.22
C ILE A 551 20.45 -25.81 10.18
N LYS A 552 21.62 -25.93 9.57
CA LYS A 552 22.49 -24.79 9.24
C LYS A 552 22.57 -24.66 7.74
N THR A 553 21.99 -23.57 7.26
CA THR A 553 22.01 -23.15 5.87
C THR A 553 23.27 -22.34 5.56
N PRO A 554 23.69 -22.28 4.28
CA PRO A 554 24.91 -21.54 3.92
C PRO A 554 24.75 -20.06 4.19
N ASN A 555 25.77 -19.48 4.82
CA ASN A 555 25.84 -18.05 5.09
C ASN A 555 26.94 -17.43 4.22
N ASP A 556 26.62 -16.35 3.52
CA ASP A 556 27.53 -15.60 2.62
C ASP A 556 27.94 -16.25 1.29
N THR A 557 27.28 -17.33 0.87
CA THR A 557 27.53 -17.91 -0.46
C THR A 557 26.90 -17.07 -1.56
N LEU A 558 27.69 -16.70 -2.58
CA LEU A 558 27.18 -16.02 -3.77
C LEU A 558 26.40 -16.97 -4.67
N ILE A 559 25.38 -16.42 -5.32
CA ILE A 559 24.61 -17.16 -6.32
C ILE A 559 25.53 -17.69 -7.45
N GLY A 560 25.44 -18.99 -7.71
CA GLY A 560 26.29 -19.72 -8.65
C GLY A 560 27.44 -20.51 -8.01
N ASP A 561 27.83 -20.20 -6.77
CA ASP A 561 28.91 -20.93 -6.07
C ASP A 561 28.39 -22.21 -5.40
N ASP A 562 29.30 -23.14 -5.12
CA ASP A 562 29.00 -24.36 -4.37
C ASP A 562 28.69 -24.03 -2.89
N PHE A 563 27.81 -24.80 -2.26
CA PHE A 563 27.52 -24.65 -0.83
C PHE A 563 27.32 -25.98 -0.10
N VAL A 564 27.24 -25.90 1.23
CA VAL A 564 26.98 -27.04 2.11
C VAL A 564 25.78 -26.73 2.99
N VAL A 565 24.88 -27.70 3.13
CA VAL A 565 23.82 -27.69 4.16
C VAL A 565 24.20 -28.69 5.25
N GLU A 566 24.12 -28.27 6.51
CA GLU A 566 24.38 -29.15 7.65
C GLU A 566 23.08 -29.45 8.40
N ALA A 567 22.78 -30.73 8.61
CA ALA A 567 21.65 -31.19 9.39
C ALA A 567 22.15 -31.93 10.63
N THR A 568 21.84 -31.42 11.82
CA THR A 568 22.23 -32.04 13.10
C THR A 568 21.04 -32.81 13.67
N VAL A 569 21.27 -34.09 13.97
CA VAL A 569 20.29 -35.00 14.56
C VAL A 569 20.77 -35.38 15.95
N LYS A 570 19.99 -35.02 16.98
CA LYS A 570 20.28 -35.36 18.37
C LYS A 570 19.24 -36.33 18.91
N ASN A 571 19.67 -37.45 19.47
CA ASN A 571 18.80 -38.34 20.22
C ASN A 571 18.51 -37.73 21.59
N VAL A 572 17.26 -37.32 21.83
CA VAL A 572 16.83 -36.73 23.11
C VAL A 572 16.16 -37.74 24.05
N SER A 573 16.08 -39.01 23.63
CA SER A 573 15.59 -40.08 24.47
C SER A 573 16.67 -40.56 25.46
N ASN A 574 16.23 -41.28 26.50
CA ASN A 574 17.11 -41.88 27.50
C ASN A 574 17.71 -43.23 27.06
N ALA A 575 17.44 -43.67 25.83
CA ALA A 575 17.88 -44.96 25.28
C ALA A 575 18.62 -44.78 23.95
N MET A 576 19.26 -45.84 23.46
CA MET A 576 19.73 -45.87 22.07
C MET A 576 18.52 -45.83 21.14
N ALA A 577 18.62 -45.08 20.04
CA ALA A 577 17.56 -45.00 19.03
C ALA A 577 18.15 -45.12 17.62
N LYS A 578 17.40 -45.78 16.74
CA LYS A 578 17.74 -45.89 15.32
C LYS A 578 16.89 -44.91 14.51
N ALA A 579 17.55 -44.02 13.77
CA ALA A 579 16.89 -43.00 12.96
C ALA A 579 17.07 -43.28 11.47
N LYS A 580 15.97 -43.21 10.70
CA LYS A 580 16.01 -43.05 9.24
C LYS A 580 15.86 -41.56 8.95
N VAL A 581 16.92 -40.93 8.46
CA VAL A 581 16.97 -39.48 8.23
C VAL A 581 17.00 -39.17 6.74
N LYS A 582 16.20 -38.21 6.28
CA LYS A 582 16.26 -37.69 4.91
C LYS A 582 16.55 -36.20 4.95
N VAL A 583 17.51 -35.76 4.14
CA VAL A 583 17.75 -34.34 3.85
C VAL A 583 17.38 -34.09 2.39
N THR A 584 16.34 -33.29 2.17
CA THR A 584 15.83 -32.97 0.83
C THR A 584 15.90 -31.47 0.59
N LEU A 585 16.51 -31.07 -0.52
CA LEU A 585 16.66 -29.67 -0.92
C LEU A 585 15.83 -29.39 -2.17
N TYR A 586 15.10 -28.27 -2.15
CA TYR A 586 14.32 -27.77 -3.28
C TYR A 586 14.71 -26.34 -3.63
N HIS A 587 14.57 -25.99 -4.91
CA HIS A 587 14.36 -24.59 -5.30
C HIS A 587 13.02 -24.11 -4.73
N ALA A 588 12.97 -22.88 -4.25
CA ALA A 588 11.77 -22.31 -3.65
C ALA A 588 11.43 -20.95 -4.25
N TYR A 589 10.20 -20.53 -4.03
CA TYR A 589 9.78 -19.13 -4.14
C TYR A 589 9.87 -18.46 -2.76
N TYR A 590 9.96 -17.14 -2.70
CA TYR A 590 9.95 -16.42 -1.42
C TYR A 590 8.68 -16.67 -0.58
N THR A 591 7.61 -17.16 -1.20
CA THR A 591 6.35 -17.57 -0.56
C THR A 591 6.46 -18.86 0.25
N GLY A 592 7.65 -19.48 0.32
CA GLY A 592 7.87 -20.75 1.00
C GLY A 592 7.42 -21.97 0.19
N VAL A 593 6.89 -21.76 -1.02
CA VAL A 593 6.45 -22.84 -1.91
C VAL A 593 7.67 -23.45 -2.59
N ALA A 594 7.89 -24.74 -2.35
CA ALA A 594 8.89 -25.53 -3.06
C ALA A 594 8.50 -25.73 -4.52
N SER A 595 9.50 -25.94 -5.39
CA SER A 595 9.28 -26.05 -6.83
C SER A 595 9.96 -27.28 -7.42
N LYS A 596 11.27 -27.20 -7.72
CA LYS A 596 12.03 -28.31 -8.29
C LYS A 596 12.97 -28.88 -7.23
N ARG A 597 12.90 -30.20 -7.06
CA ARG A 597 13.81 -30.95 -6.18
C ARG A 597 15.23 -30.86 -6.75
N VAL A 598 16.17 -30.39 -5.94
CA VAL A 598 17.60 -30.31 -6.26
C VAL A 598 18.24 -31.66 -5.95
N LEU A 599 18.02 -32.19 -4.75
CA LEU A 599 18.54 -33.49 -4.31
C LEU A 599 17.79 -34.02 -3.08
N THR A 600 17.93 -35.33 -2.85
CA THR A 600 17.58 -36.01 -1.60
C THR A 600 18.75 -36.89 -1.17
N LYS A 601 19.11 -36.85 0.11
CA LYS A 601 20.13 -37.70 0.72
C LYS A 601 19.54 -38.47 1.92
N PRO A 602 19.40 -39.80 1.83
CA PRO A 602 19.00 -40.63 2.95
C PRO A 602 20.21 -41.03 3.81
N TYR A 603 19.98 -41.20 5.10
CA TYR A 603 20.95 -41.65 6.10
C TYR A 603 20.30 -42.61 7.09
N ASP A 604 21.03 -43.64 7.47
CA ASP A 604 20.66 -44.54 8.56
C ASP A 604 21.62 -44.31 9.73
N LEU A 605 21.07 -43.90 10.87
CA LEU A 605 21.83 -43.55 12.08
C LEU A 605 21.45 -44.46 13.24
N GLU A 606 22.45 -44.83 14.03
CA GLU A 606 22.27 -45.38 15.37
C GLU A 606 22.91 -44.39 16.35
N LEU A 607 22.10 -43.84 17.25
CA LEU A 607 22.51 -42.78 18.18
C LEU A 607 22.30 -43.26 19.61
N LYS A 608 23.35 -43.19 20.44
CA LYS A 608 23.23 -43.41 21.89
C LYS A 608 22.36 -42.31 22.51
N ALA A 609 21.90 -42.53 23.73
CA ALA A 609 21.18 -41.52 24.50
C ALA A 609 22.00 -40.22 24.58
N ASN A 610 21.37 -39.08 24.25
CA ASN A 610 21.99 -37.75 24.19
C ASN A 610 23.10 -37.56 23.14
N GLU A 611 23.36 -38.53 22.27
CA GLU A 611 24.32 -38.39 21.17
C GLU A 611 23.76 -37.49 20.07
N GLU A 612 24.61 -36.65 19.49
CA GLU A 612 24.31 -35.81 18.33
C GLU A 612 25.25 -36.13 17.17
N LYS A 613 24.71 -36.06 15.95
CA LYS A 613 25.48 -36.28 14.72
C LYS A 613 25.08 -35.25 13.67
N THR A 614 26.09 -34.59 13.09
CA THR A 614 25.90 -33.62 12.01
C THR A 614 26.18 -34.26 10.65
N LEU A 615 25.21 -34.15 9.74
CA LEU A 615 25.25 -34.61 8.37
C LEU A 615 25.57 -33.42 7.47
N LYS A 616 26.64 -33.52 6.67
CA LYS A 616 27.03 -32.47 5.72
C LYS A 616 26.62 -32.87 4.31
N VAL A 617 25.81 -32.05 3.67
CA VAL A 617 25.31 -32.24 2.30
C VAL A 617 25.94 -31.20 1.39
N GLU A 618 26.91 -31.62 0.58
CA GLU A 618 27.55 -30.77 -0.42
C GLU A 618 26.64 -30.59 -1.65
N VAL A 619 26.50 -29.34 -2.10
CA VAL A 619 25.62 -28.93 -3.20
C VAL A 619 26.43 -28.12 -4.22
N PRO A 620 27.00 -28.77 -5.24
CA PRO A 620 27.68 -28.08 -6.33
C PRO A 620 26.74 -27.21 -7.16
N GLY A 621 27.24 -26.06 -7.64
CA GLY A 621 26.55 -25.14 -8.55
C GLY A 621 25.98 -25.83 -9.77
N SER A 622 26.73 -26.78 -10.34
CA SER A 622 26.31 -27.55 -11.51
C SER A 622 25.00 -28.34 -11.33
N ILE A 623 24.62 -28.66 -10.09
CA ILE A 623 23.40 -29.41 -9.78
C ILE A 623 22.20 -28.48 -9.64
N TYR A 624 22.36 -27.34 -8.96
CA TYR A 624 21.23 -26.46 -8.67
C TYR A 624 21.02 -25.36 -9.71
N ILE A 625 22.07 -24.86 -10.37
CA ILE A 625 21.92 -23.78 -11.37
C ILE A 625 20.89 -24.15 -12.46
N PRO A 626 20.88 -25.40 -12.99
CA PRO A 626 19.85 -25.82 -13.94
C PRO A 626 18.45 -25.87 -13.30
N GLY A 627 17.64 -24.85 -13.58
CA GLY A 627 16.26 -24.78 -13.08
C GLY A 627 16.07 -23.94 -11.82
N MET A 628 17.14 -23.31 -11.32
CA MET A 628 17.10 -22.28 -10.30
C MET A 628 16.26 -21.08 -10.74
N HIS A 629 15.46 -20.54 -9.83
CA HIS A 629 14.80 -19.26 -10.06
C HIS A 629 15.81 -18.10 -9.90
N PRO A 630 15.69 -17.00 -10.67
CA PRO A 630 16.62 -15.86 -10.60
C PRO A 630 16.73 -15.20 -9.20
N GLU A 631 15.77 -15.47 -8.31
CA GLU A 631 15.77 -15.04 -6.93
C GLU A 631 16.85 -15.74 -6.09
N GLY A 632 17.22 -16.98 -6.42
CA GLY A 632 18.21 -17.77 -5.70
C GLY A 632 17.73 -18.32 -4.35
N ASP A 633 16.43 -18.62 -4.23
CA ASP A 633 15.78 -19.10 -3.01
C ASP A 633 15.71 -20.64 -2.95
N PHE A 634 15.89 -21.18 -1.75
CA PHE A 634 15.88 -22.61 -1.46
C PHE A 634 15.10 -22.92 -0.18
N ILE A 635 14.56 -24.13 -0.11
CA ILE A 635 14.03 -24.73 1.12
C ILE A 635 14.64 -26.11 1.32
N VAL A 636 15.08 -26.39 2.53
CA VAL A 636 15.59 -27.71 2.93
C VAL A 636 14.66 -28.33 3.95
N TYR A 637 14.20 -29.55 3.69
CA TYR A 637 13.47 -30.38 4.62
C TYR A 637 14.39 -31.46 5.19
N VAL A 638 14.33 -31.65 6.51
CA VAL A 638 14.97 -32.74 7.23
C VAL A 638 13.90 -33.52 7.97
N SER A 639 13.76 -34.81 7.68
CA SER A 639 12.88 -35.71 8.43
C SER A 639 13.71 -36.79 9.12
N ALA A 640 13.31 -37.18 10.33
CA ALA A 640 13.90 -38.27 11.09
C ALA A 640 12.80 -39.16 11.65
N ILE A 641 12.76 -40.40 11.16
CA ILE A 641 11.80 -41.43 11.63
C ILE A 641 12.51 -42.35 12.60
N ASN A 642 11.91 -42.56 13.76
CA ASN A 642 12.34 -43.59 14.70
C ASN A 642 11.94 -44.97 14.18
N LYS A 643 12.91 -45.85 13.94
CA LYS A 643 12.66 -47.19 13.38
C LYS A 643 11.98 -48.16 14.35
N GLU A 644 11.95 -47.86 15.65
CA GLU A 644 11.40 -48.78 16.66
C GLU A 644 9.90 -48.58 16.88
N PHE A 645 9.43 -47.34 16.84
CA PHE A 645 8.02 -46.99 17.09
C PHE A 645 7.40 -46.07 16.04
N GLY A 646 8.11 -45.75 14.96
CA GLY A 646 7.58 -45.05 13.78
C GLY A 646 7.41 -43.53 13.91
N GLY A 647 7.66 -42.96 15.09
CA GLY A 647 7.50 -41.52 15.32
C GLY A 647 8.40 -40.66 14.43
N LEU A 648 7.81 -39.65 13.81
CA LEU A 648 8.48 -38.68 12.95
C LEU A 648 8.80 -37.39 13.72
N GLN A 649 10.01 -36.87 13.52
CA GLN A 649 10.31 -35.45 13.75
C GLN A 649 10.80 -34.83 12.44
N SER A 650 10.39 -33.60 12.17
CA SER A 650 10.77 -32.87 10.95
C SER A 650 11.44 -31.55 11.32
N ALA A 651 12.16 -30.94 10.40
CA ALA A 651 12.59 -29.55 10.47
C ALA A 651 12.72 -29.06 9.04
N TYR A 652 12.49 -27.76 8.81
CA TYR A 652 12.92 -27.14 7.57
C TYR A 652 13.60 -25.82 7.87
N ASP A 653 14.40 -25.35 6.92
CA ASP A 653 14.89 -23.99 6.88
C ASP A 653 14.84 -23.47 5.43
N SER A 654 14.68 -22.16 5.26
CA SER A 654 14.68 -21.51 3.96
C SER A 654 15.76 -20.44 3.89
N PHE A 655 16.41 -20.32 2.74
CA PHE A 655 17.52 -19.38 2.58
C PHE A 655 17.64 -18.89 1.15
N SER A 656 18.25 -17.71 1.00
CA SER A 656 18.55 -17.09 -0.29
C SER A 656 20.06 -16.95 -0.45
N LEU A 657 20.58 -17.25 -1.63
CA LEU A 657 21.99 -16.98 -1.94
C LEU A 657 22.24 -15.47 -2.09
N LYS A 658 23.47 -15.05 -1.77
CA LYS A 658 23.89 -13.66 -1.87
C LYS A 658 23.97 -13.22 -3.32
N LYS A 659 23.48 -12.01 -3.58
CA LYS A 659 23.48 -11.38 -4.89
C LYS A 659 24.58 -10.30 -4.97
N PRO A 660 25.12 -10.01 -6.17
CA PRO A 660 26.04 -8.89 -6.34
C PRO A 660 25.38 -7.55 -5.99
N SER A 661 26.20 -6.57 -5.60
CA SER A 661 25.76 -5.21 -5.27
C SER A 661 25.90 -4.25 -6.47
N LEU A 662 25.04 -3.23 -6.48
CA LEU A 662 25.07 -2.13 -7.45
C LEU A 662 25.30 -0.80 -6.71
N GLU A 663 26.20 0.03 -7.24
CA GLU A 663 26.64 1.26 -6.60
C GLU A 663 26.23 2.49 -7.42
N LEU A 664 25.91 3.59 -6.73
CA LEU A 664 25.60 4.89 -7.32
C LEU A 664 26.50 5.97 -6.75
N GLU A 665 27.08 6.76 -7.65
CA GLU A 665 27.88 7.94 -7.34
C GLU A 665 27.26 9.16 -8.01
N VAL A 666 27.06 10.23 -7.24
CA VAL A 666 26.49 11.50 -7.72
C VAL A 666 27.64 12.51 -7.82
N GLU A 667 27.76 13.19 -8.96
CA GLU A 667 28.81 14.18 -9.18
C GLU A 667 28.50 15.49 -8.44
N GLY A 668 29.24 15.75 -7.35
CA GLY A 668 29.18 17.00 -6.61
C GLY A 668 27.84 17.30 -5.93
N ASP A 669 27.62 18.57 -5.61
CA ASP A 669 26.37 19.06 -5.01
C ASP A 669 25.25 19.20 -6.06
N VAL A 670 24.05 18.75 -5.70
CA VAL A 670 22.86 18.81 -6.56
C VAL A 670 22.05 20.08 -6.24
N PHE A 671 21.82 20.92 -7.25
CA PHE A 671 21.08 22.17 -7.13
C PHE A 671 19.78 22.14 -7.94
N ALA A 672 18.74 22.80 -7.45
CA ALA A 672 17.48 22.96 -8.19
C ALA A 672 17.73 23.58 -9.58
N TYR A 673 17.04 23.07 -10.60
CA TYR A 673 17.14 23.48 -12.01
C TYR A 673 18.49 23.27 -12.70
N LYS A 674 19.51 22.76 -11.99
CA LYS A 674 20.82 22.43 -12.55
C LYS A 674 20.90 20.94 -12.83
N GLU A 675 21.44 20.58 -13.99
CA GLU A 675 21.73 19.20 -14.32
C GLU A 675 22.91 18.68 -13.48
N SER A 676 22.83 17.43 -13.06
CA SER A 676 23.88 16.70 -12.36
C SER A 676 23.98 15.29 -12.93
N LYS A 677 25.16 14.70 -12.88
CA LYS A 677 25.37 13.34 -13.40
C LYS A 677 25.40 12.33 -12.27
N VAL A 678 24.87 11.15 -12.56
CA VAL A 678 24.90 10.01 -11.65
C VAL A 678 25.53 8.84 -12.40
N THR A 679 26.63 8.34 -11.84
CA THR A 679 27.32 7.15 -12.33
C THR A 679 26.74 5.94 -11.64
N ILE A 680 26.27 4.98 -12.43
CA ILE A 680 25.82 3.67 -12.02
C ILE A 680 26.96 2.70 -12.29
N ARG A 681 27.37 1.94 -11.26
CA ARG A 681 28.48 0.99 -11.34
C ARG A 681 28.03 -0.39 -10.86
N PHE A 682 28.28 -1.40 -11.67
CA PHE A 682 27.99 -2.80 -11.36
C PHE A 682 29.17 -3.68 -11.74
N VAL A 683 29.55 -4.60 -10.84
CA VAL A 683 30.58 -5.62 -11.11
C VAL A 683 29.94 -6.99 -10.95
N ASN A 684 30.05 -7.84 -11.97
CA ASN A 684 29.57 -9.21 -11.86
C ASN A 684 30.53 -10.03 -10.98
N THR A 685 30.19 -10.18 -9.70
CA THR A 685 30.97 -10.97 -8.74
C THR A 685 30.62 -12.46 -8.76
N THR A 686 29.60 -12.88 -9.51
CA THR A 686 29.21 -14.29 -9.63
C THR A 686 30.11 -15.06 -10.58
N CYS A 687 30.08 -16.38 -10.50
CA CYS A 687 30.69 -17.27 -11.50
C CYS A 687 29.83 -17.39 -12.79
N LEU A 688 28.62 -16.82 -12.79
CA LEU A 688 27.65 -16.90 -13.89
C LEU A 688 27.92 -15.81 -14.94
N THR A 689 27.60 -16.11 -16.20
CA THR A 689 27.48 -15.06 -17.23
C THR A 689 26.06 -14.52 -17.20
N LEU A 690 25.90 -13.21 -17.00
CA LEU A 690 24.59 -12.57 -16.94
C LEU A 690 24.14 -12.13 -18.33
N THR A 691 23.03 -12.70 -18.81
CA THR A 691 22.46 -12.43 -20.13
C THR A 691 21.23 -11.53 -20.04
N ASN A 692 20.92 -10.83 -21.15
CA ASN A 692 19.77 -9.94 -21.28
C ASN A 692 19.63 -8.91 -20.14
N ALA A 693 20.78 -8.43 -19.65
CA ALA A 693 20.82 -7.53 -18.51
C ALA A 693 20.21 -6.15 -18.84
N GLY A 694 19.53 -5.57 -17.86
CA GLY A 694 18.94 -4.24 -17.98
C GLY A 694 18.80 -3.54 -16.64
N LEU A 695 18.84 -2.20 -16.69
CA LEU A 695 18.69 -1.31 -15.55
C LEU A 695 17.39 -0.51 -15.69
N LYS A 696 16.69 -0.31 -14.58
CA LYS A 696 15.60 0.67 -14.47
C LYS A 696 15.92 1.67 -13.38
N VAL A 697 15.71 2.94 -13.68
CA VAL A 697 16.02 4.06 -12.81
C VAL A 697 14.70 4.68 -12.35
N SER A 698 14.51 4.78 -11.04
CA SER A 698 13.48 5.59 -10.41
C SER A 698 14.13 6.73 -9.64
N ALA A 699 13.77 7.97 -9.95
CA ALA A 699 14.39 9.15 -9.36
C ALA A 699 13.38 10.07 -8.64
N GLY A 700 12.20 9.56 -8.33
CA GLY A 700 11.12 10.33 -7.74
C GLY A 700 10.76 11.57 -8.57
N LYS A 701 10.60 12.72 -7.88
CA LYS A 701 10.31 14.04 -8.48
C LYS A 701 11.48 14.69 -9.25
N LEU A 702 12.46 13.91 -9.71
CA LEU A 702 13.58 14.40 -10.52
C LEU A 702 13.31 14.06 -11.99
N THR A 703 13.56 15.01 -12.88
CA THR A 703 13.61 14.70 -14.31
C THR A 703 14.88 13.92 -14.59
N ILE A 704 14.77 12.83 -15.36
CA ILE A 704 15.92 12.01 -15.78
C ILE A 704 15.93 11.83 -17.30
N ASP A 705 17.12 11.72 -17.87
CA ASP A 705 17.30 11.52 -19.32
C ASP A 705 16.92 10.11 -19.78
N ARG A 706 17.07 9.11 -18.89
CA ARG A 706 16.81 7.69 -19.17
C ARG A 706 16.23 6.96 -17.96
N GLU A 707 15.02 6.42 -18.12
CA GLU A 707 14.34 5.56 -17.14
C GLU A 707 14.71 4.07 -17.27
N SER A 708 15.12 3.62 -18.46
CA SER A 708 15.45 2.22 -18.75
C SER A 708 16.68 2.13 -19.64
N ILE A 709 17.62 1.25 -19.28
CA ILE A 709 18.90 1.07 -19.97
C ILE A 709 19.11 -0.43 -20.24
N THR A 710 19.22 -0.81 -21.52
CA THR A 710 19.52 -2.19 -21.91
C THR A 710 21.02 -2.39 -22.05
N ILE A 711 21.57 -3.41 -21.38
CA ILE A 711 22.98 -3.78 -21.50
C ILE A 711 23.14 -4.67 -22.73
N LYS A 712 23.86 -4.17 -23.74
CA LYS A 712 23.92 -4.80 -25.07
C LYS A 712 24.72 -6.10 -25.14
N LYS A 713 25.60 -6.34 -24.17
CA LYS A 713 26.50 -7.49 -24.14
C LYS A 713 26.29 -8.24 -22.84
N ASP A 714 26.43 -9.56 -22.91
CA ASP A 714 26.47 -10.40 -21.72
C ASP A 714 27.59 -9.94 -20.78
N ILE A 715 27.29 -9.95 -19.48
CA ILE A 715 28.22 -9.51 -18.45
C ILE A 715 28.93 -10.75 -17.91
N LYS A 716 30.17 -10.96 -18.34
CA LYS A 716 30.98 -12.10 -17.93
C LYS A 716 31.39 -12.00 -16.45
N PRO A 717 31.80 -13.11 -15.81
CA PRO A 717 32.38 -13.07 -14.47
C PRO A 717 33.51 -12.03 -14.37
N LYS A 718 33.52 -11.26 -13.29
CA LYS A 718 34.47 -10.16 -12.99
C LYS A 718 34.40 -8.95 -13.92
N GLN A 719 33.48 -8.92 -14.88
CA GLN A 719 33.31 -7.78 -15.78
C GLN A 719 32.59 -6.63 -15.06
N GLU A 720 33.03 -5.40 -15.33
CA GLU A 720 32.40 -4.17 -14.86
C GLU A 720 31.49 -3.58 -15.94
N VAL A 721 30.33 -3.08 -15.52
CA VAL A 721 29.42 -2.26 -16.30
C VAL A 721 29.30 -0.90 -15.63
N LYS A 722 29.49 0.16 -16.42
CA LYS A 722 29.40 1.55 -15.98
C LYS A 722 28.47 2.31 -16.91
N GLU A 723 27.42 2.89 -16.35
CA GLU A 723 26.48 3.74 -17.06
C GLU A 723 26.40 5.10 -16.37
N VAL A 724 26.12 6.16 -17.12
CA VAL A 724 25.97 7.52 -16.56
C VAL A 724 24.62 8.04 -16.99
N ILE A 725 23.82 8.55 -16.05
CA ILE A 725 22.55 9.23 -16.32
C ILE A 725 22.64 10.70 -15.90
N THR A 726 21.76 11.52 -16.45
CA THR A 726 21.63 12.93 -16.09
C THR A 726 20.34 13.14 -15.33
N ILE A 727 20.43 13.78 -14.17
CA ILE A 727 19.29 14.17 -13.34
C ILE A 727 19.14 15.69 -13.37
N LYS A 728 17.90 16.16 -13.32
CA LYS A 728 17.58 17.58 -13.17
C LYS A 728 16.44 17.74 -12.17
N PRO A 729 16.72 18.27 -10.96
CA PRO A 729 15.67 18.57 -10.01
C PRO A 729 14.82 19.76 -10.45
N GLU A 730 13.51 19.67 -10.24
CA GLU A 730 12.56 20.77 -10.46
C GLU A 730 12.53 21.77 -9.29
N LYS A 731 11.55 22.71 -9.29
CA LYS A 731 11.34 23.70 -8.24
C LYS A 731 11.23 23.03 -6.87
N ILE A 732 12.04 23.47 -5.93
CA ILE A 732 11.97 23.00 -4.53
C ILE A 732 11.35 24.08 -3.68
N ARG A 733 10.23 23.75 -3.02
CA ARG A 733 9.55 24.68 -2.12
C ARG A 733 10.23 24.74 -0.76
N ARG A 734 10.69 23.61 -0.22
CA ARG A 734 11.44 23.51 1.05
C ARG A 734 12.92 23.91 0.87
N ARG A 735 13.58 24.42 1.93
CA ARG A 735 14.99 24.90 1.89
C ARG A 735 15.99 23.79 1.54
N ARG A 736 15.67 22.53 1.87
CA ARG A 736 16.34 21.30 1.41
C ARG A 736 15.25 20.26 1.16
N ALA A 737 15.34 19.52 0.06
CA ALA A 737 14.45 18.39 -0.20
C ALA A 737 15.28 17.11 -0.39
N ARG A 738 14.99 16.12 0.46
CA ARG A 738 15.54 14.77 0.36
C ARG A 738 14.92 14.09 -0.86
N ARG A 739 15.75 13.47 -1.70
CA ARG A 739 15.33 12.66 -2.85
C ARG A 739 16.13 11.37 -2.87
N ILE A 740 15.53 10.29 -3.37
CA ILE A 740 16.19 9.00 -3.46
C ILE A 740 16.17 8.56 -4.92
N ILE A 741 17.35 8.23 -5.44
CA ILE A 741 17.52 7.58 -6.74
C ILE A 741 17.69 6.11 -6.47
N ILE A 742 16.88 5.28 -7.12
CA ILE A 742 16.87 3.82 -6.99
C ILE A 742 17.12 3.24 -8.38
N VAL A 743 18.09 2.34 -8.47
CA VAL A 743 18.38 1.59 -9.70
C VAL A 743 18.19 0.12 -9.42
N THR A 744 17.30 -0.51 -10.17
CA THR A 744 17.08 -1.96 -10.15
C THR A 744 17.72 -2.57 -11.39
N MET A 745 18.38 -3.71 -11.21
CA MET A 745 19.00 -4.48 -12.27
C MET A 745 18.36 -5.86 -12.36
N LYS A 746 18.16 -6.32 -13.59
CA LYS A 746 17.68 -7.67 -13.91
C LYS A 746 18.60 -8.36 -14.91
N SER A 747 18.56 -9.69 -14.91
CA SER A 747 19.18 -10.59 -15.90
C SER A 747 18.41 -11.91 -15.93
N ASP A 748 18.69 -12.79 -16.88
CA ASP A 748 18.01 -14.10 -16.91
C ASP A 748 18.43 -15.01 -15.74
N GLN A 749 19.63 -14.81 -15.17
CA GLN A 749 20.19 -15.66 -14.12
C GLN A 749 19.99 -15.12 -12.71
N VAL A 750 19.91 -13.79 -12.56
CA VAL A 750 19.82 -13.11 -11.26
C VAL A 750 18.86 -11.92 -11.36
N ASP A 751 17.86 -11.90 -10.46
CA ASP A 751 16.91 -10.80 -10.30
C ASP A 751 17.04 -10.14 -8.90
N GLY A 752 16.52 -8.91 -8.76
CA GLY A 752 16.46 -8.20 -7.49
C GLY A 752 17.80 -7.62 -7.03
N ILE A 753 18.70 -7.32 -7.96
CA ILE A 753 19.89 -6.51 -7.69
C ILE A 753 19.46 -5.05 -7.65
N GLU A 754 19.82 -4.33 -6.60
CA GLU A 754 19.47 -2.92 -6.45
C GLU A 754 20.59 -2.10 -5.84
N GLY A 755 20.60 -0.82 -6.19
CA GLY A 755 21.42 0.20 -5.57
C GLY A 755 20.61 1.47 -5.44
N TYR A 756 20.93 2.29 -4.44
CA TYR A 756 20.27 3.58 -4.27
C TYR A 756 21.25 4.65 -3.80
N LYS A 757 20.85 5.90 -4.02
CA LYS A 757 21.53 7.06 -3.47
C LYS A 757 20.52 8.08 -2.97
N GLU A 758 20.69 8.47 -1.71
CA GLU A 758 20.00 9.63 -1.16
C GLU A 758 20.76 10.90 -1.58
N ILE A 759 20.02 11.88 -2.09
CA ILE A 759 20.56 13.19 -2.46
C ILE A 759 19.79 14.30 -1.73
N HIS A 760 20.53 15.35 -1.39
CA HIS A 760 19.99 16.56 -0.80
C HIS A 760 20.03 17.67 -1.83
N VAL A 761 18.87 18.04 -2.36
CA VAL A 761 18.83 19.09 -3.38
C VAL A 761 18.76 20.46 -2.71
N GLN A 762 19.69 21.33 -3.10
CA GLN A 762 19.85 22.68 -2.56
C GLN A 762 19.09 23.71 -3.40
N LYS A 763 18.46 24.69 -2.75
CA LYS A 763 17.94 25.88 -3.44
C LYS A 763 19.12 26.67 -4.03
N ARG A 764 18.94 27.22 -5.22
CA ARG A 764 19.91 28.14 -5.80
C ARG A 764 19.84 29.47 -5.05
N THR A 765 20.92 29.85 -4.38
CA THR A 765 21.12 31.23 -3.89
C THR A 765 21.91 31.99 -4.96
N SER A 766 21.23 32.51 -5.98
CA SER A 766 21.82 33.53 -6.86
C SER A 766 21.52 34.93 -6.29
N PRO A 767 22.52 35.84 -6.20
CA PRO A 767 22.29 37.22 -5.76
C PRO A 767 21.45 38.10 -6.69
N GLU A 768 21.01 37.59 -7.86
CA GLU A 768 20.43 38.41 -8.94
C GLU A 768 18.99 38.08 -9.33
N GLU A 769 18.31 37.19 -8.58
CA GLU A 769 16.86 36.96 -8.75
C GLU A 769 16.13 37.45 -7.49
N HIS A 770 16.16 38.76 -7.25
CA HIS A 770 15.02 39.43 -6.63
C HIS A 770 13.89 39.48 -7.66
N ASP A 771 13.33 38.31 -7.98
CA ASP A 771 12.02 38.27 -8.62
C ASP A 771 10.97 38.52 -7.53
N SER A 772 10.16 39.53 -7.77
CA SER A 772 9.16 40.17 -6.90
C SER A 772 8.02 39.27 -6.38
N SER A 773 8.25 37.98 -6.18
CA SER A 773 7.24 36.99 -5.76
C SER A 773 7.51 36.32 -4.40
N ASP A 774 8.68 36.53 -3.79
CA ASP A 774 9.01 36.04 -2.44
C ASP A 774 8.66 37.07 -1.33
N SER A 775 8.20 38.28 -1.68
CA SER A 775 7.76 39.30 -0.70
C SER A 775 6.32 39.10 -0.18
N ASP A 776 5.59 38.10 -0.70
CA ASP A 776 4.20 37.83 -0.31
C ASP A 776 4.06 36.68 0.70
N GLU A 777 5.14 35.96 1.04
CA GLU A 777 5.10 34.97 2.14
C GLU A 777 5.12 35.65 3.54
N ASP A 778 5.51 36.93 3.62
CA ASP A 778 5.58 37.70 4.87
C ASP A 778 4.30 38.52 5.18
N GLN A 779 3.23 38.40 4.39
CA GLN A 779 1.92 39.00 4.71
C GLN A 779 0.94 37.99 5.32
N CYS A 780 1.43 37.21 6.29
CA CYS A 780 0.61 36.35 7.15
C CYS A 780 0.54 36.95 8.57
N SER A 781 -0.35 37.93 8.74
CA SER A 781 -0.90 38.34 10.04
C SER A 781 -2.20 39.10 9.86
#